data_AF-A0A2A9F8C7-F1
#
_entry.id   AF-A0A2A9F8C7-F1
#
_cell.length_a   1.000
_cell.length_b   1.000
_cell.length_c   1.000
_cell.angle_alpha   90.00
_cell.angle_beta   90.00
_cell.angle_gamma   90.00
#
_symmetry.space_group_name_H-M   'P 1'
#
loop_
_entity.id
_entity.type
_entity.pdbx_description
1 polymer ?
#
loop_
_entity_poly.entity_id
_entity_poly.type
_entity_poly.pdbx_seq_one_letter_code
_entity_poly.pdbx_strand_id
1 'polypeptide(L)'
;MVMFAAGVPAEAQTAEPPQGASVGPVGWDVYRSLDGLAALRPGAQTKQFSSFDRTGGNDDGFRGTYSCLRVTAEGCVIAEKTGAGEIESMWFTRDQGAMTGNGRLKVELDGEAVLNGSLQDIVDGRLGAPFVWPLVGNGADTAGGSVIKVPMPYQRSMRVTVQHNPLFYHLTYREFPDAAGVRTFDPDDRALDVVDRLRGFGIRDPKPAARLAKTTSAGADVPDGATRQFAALTGPGAISQLRVTLPQVLSEPRVRDDGRAFGAGGHSSFRIAIDPGNTGVRLTRRVDPAIGHQVADVTVDGVPAGQWTTGAPVAGGGWVDQVLELPPSRSAGRAALRIATAFVASDVDVNEFRYDVHSRVDGQWRRTDVLDLGPAHPGEEQAHDYQLTMQTWQGDRTYRYPRDPARLAASQAVLSGARLRIAFDGKTTVDSPLGEFFGSGLGRFDSRTMLSSIDATDGGSFTAWWPMPYRRSAVVELVNTSGVPITGAGVEVTAAPDPGAATGLRPGGELGYFTATSHAGSTKTGADWPILDVTGRGVFYGETQTMRGLISSGNQRNHLEGDERVYVDGVASPQWYGTGTEDFFESGWYFRDGTIFAMPLAGDPAYQVAGDGCRYDCTGAIRLLAGDGVPFSSALTFGIEHGPVDDSPAVYSSTAYWYGQPGQGLRQADSFDVGDDAGRAAHGYAAGGETRETLTSAFEGTKINGPVTKVSTAATGPVRFTMALDPRNSGARLVRAGDQNAAYQRAAVFVDDKLVGSWTQPLHNTTHRWLEDTFALPMRITAGRSSIDVRIVPEGDGPAWSAAQYRLETLTIG
;
A
#
# COMPACT_ATOMS: atom_id res chain seq x y z
N MET A 1 32.60 5.96 -65.67
CA MET A 1 32.33 5.04 -64.55
C MET A 1 31.62 5.87 -63.50
N VAL A 2 30.29 5.73 -63.43
CA VAL A 2 29.39 6.57 -62.63
C VAL A 2 29.38 6.03 -61.20
N MET A 3 29.81 6.82 -60.22
CA MET A 3 29.62 6.50 -58.79
C MET A 3 28.39 7.24 -58.29
N PHE A 4 27.38 6.47 -57.90
CA PHE A 4 26.23 6.93 -57.14
C PHE A 4 26.65 7.21 -55.69
N ALA A 5 26.43 8.43 -55.21
CA ALA A 5 26.42 8.75 -53.79
C ALA A 5 25.00 8.52 -53.27
N ALA A 6 24.83 7.53 -52.39
CA ALA A 6 23.56 7.28 -51.71
C ALA A 6 23.35 8.33 -50.61
N GLY A 7 22.30 9.13 -50.72
CA GLY A 7 21.85 10.03 -49.67
C GLY A 7 21.20 9.24 -48.54
N VAL A 8 21.60 9.54 -47.30
CA VAL A 8 20.94 9.07 -46.07
C VAL A 8 19.59 9.79 -45.98
N PRO A 9 18.45 9.09 -45.79
CA PRO A 9 17.18 9.77 -45.57
C PRO A 9 17.20 10.44 -44.20
N ALA A 10 16.79 11.71 -44.15
CA ALA A 10 16.60 12.43 -42.90
C ALA A 10 15.60 11.66 -42.03
N GLU A 11 16.02 11.28 -40.83
CA GLU A 11 15.13 10.77 -39.80
C GLU A 11 14.00 11.79 -39.59
N ALA A 12 12.77 11.35 -39.80
CA ALA A 12 11.60 12.09 -39.38
C ALA A 12 11.68 12.25 -37.86
N GLN A 13 12.01 13.45 -37.40
CA GLN A 13 11.74 13.86 -36.03
C GLN A 13 10.24 13.69 -35.80
N THR A 14 9.86 12.61 -35.14
CA THR A 14 8.56 12.47 -34.52
C THR A 14 8.46 13.61 -33.53
N ALA A 15 7.63 14.61 -33.85
CA ALA A 15 7.28 15.66 -32.91
C ALA A 15 6.77 15.00 -31.62
N GLU A 16 7.41 15.30 -30.49
CA GLU A 16 6.90 14.90 -29.17
C GLU A 16 5.44 15.37 -29.04
N PRO A 17 4.52 14.50 -28.59
CA PRO A 17 3.19 14.95 -28.22
C PRO A 17 3.33 16.05 -27.15
N PRO A 18 2.44 17.06 -27.13
CA PRO A 18 2.42 18.03 -26.04
C PRO A 18 2.34 17.26 -24.71
N GLN A 19 3.27 17.53 -23.79
CA GLN A 19 3.32 16.91 -22.46
C GLN A 19 2.00 17.19 -21.72
N GLY A 20 1.09 16.21 -21.72
CA GLY A 20 -0.10 16.23 -20.88
C GLY A 20 0.26 16.03 -19.42
N ALA A 21 -0.70 16.28 -18.52
CA ALA A 21 -0.58 15.90 -17.12
C ALA A 21 -0.27 14.40 -17.01
N SER A 22 0.88 14.04 -16.43
CA SER A 22 1.26 12.64 -16.23
C SER A 22 0.27 11.95 -15.30
N VAL A 23 -0.19 10.75 -15.69
CA VAL A 23 -1.00 9.88 -14.84
C VAL A 23 -0.13 9.04 -13.88
N GLY A 24 1.21 9.13 -13.98
CA GLY A 24 2.15 8.27 -13.26
C GLY A 24 2.47 6.97 -14.03
N PRO A 25 3.24 6.04 -13.42
CA PRO A 25 3.48 4.72 -14.00
C PRO A 25 2.17 3.94 -14.18
N VAL A 26 2.15 3.05 -15.17
CA VAL A 26 0.99 2.25 -15.60
C VAL A 26 1.44 0.80 -15.74
N GLY A 27 0.65 -0.14 -15.22
CA GLY A 27 0.95 -1.56 -15.23
C GLY A 27 2.22 -1.89 -14.45
N TRP A 28 3.03 -2.79 -14.99
CA TRP A 28 4.27 -3.24 -14.36
C TRP A 28 5.31 -2.13 -14.10
N ASP A 29 5.19 -0.99 -14.77
CA ASP A 29 6.09 0.15 -14.54
C ASP A 29 5.96 0.72 -13.12
N VAL A 30 4.84 0.47 -12.42
CA VAL A 30 4.65 0.78 -11.00
C VAL A 30 5.78 0.19 -10.15
N TYR A 31 6.15 -1.07 -10.39
CA TYR A 31 7.20 -1.76 -9.64
C TYR A 31 8.61 -1.55 -10.23
N ARG A 32 8.70 -1.25 -11.52
CA ARG A 32 9.99 -1.00 -12.19
C ARG A 32 10.55 0.40 -11.94
N SER A 33 9.68 1.35 -11.56
CA SER A 33 10.02 2.78 -11.45
C SER A 33 9.83 3.34 -10.02
N LEU A 34 10.13 2.53 -9.00
CA LEU A 34 10.01 2.93 -7.58
C LEU A 34 10.97 4.07 -7.17
N ASP A 35 11.94 4.44 -8.01
CA ASP A 35 12.74 5.66 -7.88
C ASP A 35 12.00 6.93 -8.33
N GLY A 36 10.92 6.79 -9.09
CA GLY A 36 10.07 7.88 -9.58
C GLY A 36 8.90 8.27 -8.67
N LEU A 37 8.79 7.73 -7.45
CA LEU A 37 7.63 7.95 -6.57
C LEU A 37 7.34 9.42 -6.25
N ALA A 38 8.36 10.28 -6.33
CA ALA A 38 8.22 11.72 -6.12
C ALA A 38 7.41 12.43 -7.22
N ALA A 39 7.18 11.80 -8.36
CA ALA A 39 6.38 12.39 -9.44
C ALA A 39 4.91 12.56 -9.01
N LEU A 40 4.41 13.79 -9.14
CA LEU A 40 3.02 14.14 -8.94
C LEU A 40 2.17 13.60 -10.09
N ARG A 41 0.92 13.23 -9.81
CA ARG A 41 0.01 12.58 -10.77
C ARG A 41 -1.31 13.35 -10.94
N PRO A 42 -1.30 14.65 -11.32
CA PRO A 42 -2.49 15.50 -11.32
C PRO A 42 -3.58 15.04 -12.29
N GLY A 43 -3.26 14.17 -13.26
CA GLY A 43 -4.22 13.61 -14.20
C GLY A 43 -4.96 12.36 -13.70
N ALA A 44 -4.45 11.66 -12.69
CA ALA A 44 -5.04 10.40 -12.22
C ALA A 44 -5.91 10.61 -10.98
N GLN A 45 -6.93 9.76 -10.81
CA GLN A 45 -7.68 9.65 -9.56
C GLN A 45 -7.71 8.18 -9.11
N THR A 46 -7.34 7.91 -7.86
CA THR A 46 -7.49 6.59 -7.25
C THR A 46 -8.85 6.50 -6.57
N LYS A 47 -9.57 5.41 -6.82
CA LYS A 47 -10.92 5.14 -6.31
C LYS A 47 -11.04 3.68 -5.88
N GLN A 48 -12.06 3.36 -5.09
CA GLN A 48 -12.32 2.00 -4.62
C GLN A 48 -13.77 1.58 -4.85
N PHE A 49 -13.97 0.33 -5.26
CA PHE A 49 -15.21 -0.41 -5.05
C PHE A 49 -15.01 -1.33 -3.85
N SER A 50 -15.94 -1.31 -2.90
CA SER A 50 -15.91 -2.21 -1.74
C SER A 50 -17.31 -2.69 -1.39
N SER A 51 -17.38 -3.55 -0.38
CA SER A 51 -18.63 -4.06 0.18
C SER A 51 -19.19 -3.22 1.34
N PHE A 52 -18.65 -2.02 1.57
CA PHE A 52 -19.02 -1.14 2.68
C PHE A 52 -20.53 -0.95 2.88
N ASP A 53 -20.94 -0.75 4.13
CA ASP A 53 -22.31 -0.51 4.52
C ASP A 53 -22.77 0.87 4.04
N ARG A 54 -23.63 0.86 3.03
CA ARG A 54 -24.18 2.08 2.43
C ARG A 54 -25.02 2.91 3.41
N THR A 55 -25.47 2.34 4.52
CA THR A 55 -26.18 3.07 5.58
C THR A 55 -25.26 3.82 6.53
N GLY A 56 -23.93 3.66 6.42
CA GLY A 56 -22.95 4.15 7.40
C GLY A 56 -22.95 3.33 8.70
N GLY A 57 -23.48 2.09 8.63
CA GLY A 57 -23.44 1.10 9.69
C GLY A 57 -22.20 0.21 9.56
N ASN A 58 -22.37 -1.09 9.84
CA ASN A 58 -21.27 -2.06 9.89
C ASN A 58 -21.66 -3.41 9.22
N ASP A 59 -22.57 -3.39 8.24
CA ASP A 59 -22.86 -4.55 7.36
C ASP A 59 -21.96 -4.57 6.11
N ASP A 60 -20.66 -4.42 6.30
CA ASP A 60 -19.64 -4.26 5.25
C ASP A 60 -19.33 -5.54 4.46
N GLY A 61 -20.07 -6.60 4.74
CA GLY A 61 -19.88 -7.93 4.18
C GLY A 61 -20.54 -9.03 4.99
N PHE A 62 -20.90 -8.77 6.26
CA PHE A 62 -21.47 -9.78 7.18
C PHE A 62 -22.71 -10.50 6.61
N ARG A 63 -23.62 -9.76 5.96
CA ARG A 63 -24.79 -10.34 5.27
C ARG A 63 -24.62 -10.39 3.76
N GLY A 64 -23.57 -9.76 3.24
CA GLY A 64 -23.34 -9.59 1.82
C GLY A 64 -24.31 -8.63 1.13
N THR A 65 -25.02 -7.78 1.89
CA THR A 65 -26.09 -6.90 1.38
C THR A 65 -25.60 -5.94 0.30
N TYR A 66 -24.40 -5.37 0.49
CA TYR A 66 -23.82 -4.33 -0.37
C TYR A 66 -22.68 -4.85 -1.26
N SER A 67 -22.37 -6.15 -1.18
CA SER A 67 -21.22 -6.75 -1.86
C SER A 67 -21.35 -6.87 -3.38
N CYS A 68 -22.55 -6.74 -3.92
CA CYS A 68 -22.79 -6.76 -5.37
C CYS A 68 -23.29 -5.42 -5.87
N LEU A 69 -22.72 -4.93 -6.97
CA LEU A 69 -23.32 -3.86 -7.74
C LEU A 69 -24.58 -4.36 -8.46
N ARG A 70 -24.54 -5.60 -8.98
CA ARG A 70 -25.71 -6.36 -9.46
C ARG A 70 -25.38 -7.85 -9.57
N VAL A 71 -26.41 -8.69 -9.67
CA VAL A 71 -26.28 -10.12 -9.92
C VAL A 71 -26.65 -10.42 -11.39
N THR A 72 -25.83 -11.23 -12.04
CA THR A 72 -26.00 -11.70 -13.41
C THR A 72 -26.02 -13.23 -13.45
N ALA A 73 -26.25 -13.83 -14.62
CA ALA A 73 -26.13 -15.28 -14.79
C ALA A 73 -24.71 -15.82 -14.52
N GLU A 74 -23.68 -14.97 -14.66
CA GLU A 74 -22.28 -15.34 -14.36
C GLU A 74 -21.91 -15.19 -12.88
N GLY A 75 -22.70 -14.44 -12.10
CA GLY A 75 -22.44 -14.15 -10.69
C GLY A 75 -22.62 -12.68 -10.31
N CYS A 76 -22.03 -12.32 -9.19
CA CYS A 76 -21.98 -10.99 -8.59
C CYS A 76 -20.99 -10.08 -9.32
N VAL A 77 -21.46 -9.00 -9.94
CA VAL A 77 -20.58 -7.94 -10.47
C VAL A 77 -20.17 -7.03 -9.32
N ILE A 78 -18.87 -6.96 -9.05
CA ILE A 78 -18.30 -6.21 -7.92
C ILE A 78 -17.66 -4.88 -8.35
N ALA A 79 -17.25 -4.77 -9.61
CA ALA A 79 -16.75 -3.53 -10.18
C ALA A 79 -17.11 -3.45 -11.67
N GLU A 80 -17.51 -2.26 -12.11
CA GLU A 80 -17.68 -1.96 -13.52
C GLU A 80 -17.45 -0.47 -13.78
N LYS A 81 -16.62 -0.17 -14.77
CA LYS A 81 -16.29 1.20 -15.15
C LYS A 81 -16.05 1.31 -16.64
N THR A 82 -16.41 2.47 -17.19
CA THR A 82 -16.06 2.89 -18.56
C THR A 82 -15.05 4.03 -18.52
N GLY A 83 -14.22 4.14 -19.55
CA GLY A 83 -13.06 5.03 -19.61
C GLY A 83 -11.74 4.28 -19.50
N ALA A 84 -10.64 5.00 -19.65
CA ALA A 84 -9.30 4.45 -19.44
C ALA A 84 -8.97 4.42 -17.94
N GLY A 85 -8.25 3.39 -17.53
CA GLY A 85 -7.90 3.20 -16.12
C GLY A 85 -7.03 1.97 -15.89
N GLU A 86 -6.89 1.61 -14.62
CA GLU A 86 -6.08 0.47 -14.18
C GLU A 86 -6.63 -0.11 -12.88
N ILE A 87 -6.83 -1.43 -12.82
CA ILE A 87 -7.03 -2.11 -11.53
C ILE A 87 -5.66 -2.20 -10.86
N GLU A 88 -5.53 -1.68 -9.64
CA GLU A 88 -4.27 -1.63 -8.90
C GLU A 88 -4.15 -2.79 -7.91
N SER A 89 -5.25 -3.06 -7.19
CA SER A 89 -5.29 -4.17 -6.25
C SER A 89 -6.71 -4.66 -5.99
N MET A 90 -6.79 -5.93 -5.60
CA MET A 90 -8.00 -6.54 -5.04
C MET A 90 -7.65 -7.21 -3.70
N TRP A 91 -8.56 -7.12 -2.75
CA TRP A 91 -8.52 -7.81 -1.48
C TRP A 91 -9.89 -8.47 -1.20
N PHE A 92 -9.87 -9.62 -0.55
CA PHE A 92 -11.07 -10.38 -0.17
C PHE A 92 -10.87 -11.02 1.21
N THR A 93 -11.95 -11.14 1.98
CA THR A 93 -12.01 -12.12 3.07
C THR A 93 -13.38 -12.78 3.16
N ARG A 94 -13.35 -14.06 3.53
CA ARG A 94 -14.48 -14.95 3.67
C ARG A 94 -14.00 -16.23 4.36
N ASP A 95 -14.86 -16.87 5.15
CA ASP A 95 -14.64 -18.22 5.70
C ASP A 95 -13.22 -18.38 6.30
N GLN A 96 -12.78 -17.42 7.15
CA GLN A 96 -11.44 -17.35 7.77
C GLN A 96 -10.25 -17.22 6.79
N GLY A 97 -10.49 -16.63 5.62
CA GLY A 97 -9.51 -16.41 4.56
C GLY A 97 -9.54 -17.48 3.46
N ALA A 98 -10.47 -18.45 3.51
CA ALA A 98 -10.68 -19.42 2.44
C ALA A 98 -11.60 -18.85 1.35
N MET A 99 -11.09 -18.79 0.11
CA MET A 99 -11.79 -18.18 -1.03
C MET A 99 -12.60 -19.19 -1.85
N THR A 100 -12.66 -20.46 -1.44
CA THR A 100 -13.43 -21.49 -2.13
C THR A 100 -14.92 -21.15 -2.22
N GLY A 101 -15.46 -20.46 -1.20
CA GLY A 101 -16.86 -20.03 -1.17
C GLY A 101 -17.22 -19.01 -2.27
N ASN A 102 -16.25 -18.19 -2.68
CA ASN A 102 -16.43 -17.16 -3.73
C ASN A 102 -16.57 -17.78 -5.13
N GLY A 103 -16.03 -18.99 -5.34
CA GLY A 103 -15.99 -19.66 -6.64
C GLY A 103 -15.05 -18.95 -7.62
N ARG A 104 -15.50 -18.78 -8.86
CA ARG A 104 -14.70 -18.18 -9.95
C ARG A 104 -14.63 -16.66 -9.86
N LEU A 105 -13.43 -16.10 -10.01
CA LEU A 105 -13.18 -14.69 -10.32
C LEU A 105 -12.98 -14.53 -11.83
N LYS A 106 -13.66 -13.55 -12.43
CA LYS A 106 -13.49 -13.14 -13.83
C LYS A 106 -13.19 -11.64 -13.91
N VAL A 107 -12.10 -11.28 -14.56
CA VAL A 107 -11.76 -9.89 -14.92
C VAL A 107 -11.84 -9.75 -16.42
N GLU A 108 -12.66 -8.81 -16.87
CA GLU A 108 -12.83 -8.45 -18.28
C GLU A 108 -12.39 -7.01 -18.51
N LEU A 109 -11.44 -6.83 -19.43
CA LEU A 109 -10.89 -5.53 -19.80
C LEU A 109 -11.09 -5.32 -21.29
N ASP A 110 -11.62 -4.16 -21.66
CA ASP A 110 -11.85 -3.77 -23.05
C ASP A 110 -12.67 -4.76 -23.89
N GLY A 111 -13.50 -5.57 -23.23
CA GLY A 111 -14.36 -6.59 -23.84
C GLY A 111 -13.79 -8.01 -23.81
N GLU A 112 -12.56 -8.20 -23.36
CA GLU A 112 -11.86 -9.49 -23.33
C GLU A 112 -11.64 -9.97 -21.89
N ALA A 113 -11.79 -11.28 -21.64
CA ALA A 113 -11.51 -11.87 -20.33
C ALA A 113 -10.01 -12.09 -20.16
N VAL A 114 -9.37 -11.35 -19.26
CA VAL A 114 -7.92 -11.40 -19.01
C VAL A 114 -7.54 -12.24 -17.79
N LEU A 115 -8.48 -12.49 -16.89
CA LEU A 115 -8.34 -13.42 -15.77
C LEU A 115 -9.65 -14.16 -15.60
N ASN A 116 -9.59 -15.49 -15.50
CA ASN A 116 -10.76 -16.33 -15.34
C ASN A 116 -10.38 -17.64 -14.66
N GLY A 117 -10.65 -17.77 -13.36
CA GLY A 117 -10.25 -18.95 -12.59
C GLY A 117 -10.89 -19.01 -11.21
N SER A 118 -10.69 -20.12 -10.50
CA SER A 118 -11.04 -20.24 -9.07
C SER A 118 -10.32 -19.15 -8.28
N LEU A 119 -11.05 -18.34 -7.49
CA LEU A 119 -10.42 -17.30 -6.67
C LEU A 119 -9.39 -17.90 -5.71
N GLN A 120 -9.67 -19.07 -5.14
CA GLN A 120 -8.72 -19.80 -4.29
C GLN A 120 -7.42 -20.14 -5.05
N ASP A 121 -7.52 -20.67 -6.27
CA ASP A 121 -6.33 -21.07 -7.03
C ASP A 121 -5.52 -19.85 -7.48
N ILE A 122 -6.18 -18.72 -7.73
CA ILE A 122 -5.53 -17.43 -8.02
C ILE A 122 -4.70 -16.98 -6.83
N VAL A 123 -5.29 -16.93 -5.63
CA VAL A 123 -4.60 -16.42 -4.44
C VAL A 123 -3.57 -17.41 -3.86
N ASP A 124 -3.73 -18.72 -4.14
CA ASP A 124 -2.73 -19.76 -3.86
C ASP A 124 -1.54 -19.75 -4.84
N GLY A 125 -1.57 -18.89 -5.85
CA GLY A 125 -0.53 -18.80 -6.88
C GLY A 125 -0.48 -19.97 -7.87
N ARG A 126 -1.55 -20.78 -7.96
CA ARG A 126 -1.59 -22.00 -8.79
C ARG A 126 -1.68 -21.73 -10.29
N LEU A 127 -2.08 -20.52 -10.69
CA LEU A 127 -2.11 -20.12 -12.10
C LEU A 127 -0.70 -19.92 -12.67
N GLY A 128 0.30 -19.75 -11.82
CA GLY A 128 1.65 -19.40 -12.23
C GLY A 128 1.79 -17.91 -12.55
N ALA A 129 3.02 -17.51 -12.87
CA ALA A 129 3.36 -16.10 -13.03
C ALA A 129 2.53 -15.43 -14.16
N PRO A 130 1.99 -14.22 -13.94
CA PRO A 130 2.33 -13.31 -12.84
C PRO A 130 1.57 -13.54 -11.51
N PHE A 131 0.60 -14.44 -11.48
CA PHE A 131 -0.18 -14.76 -10.27
C PHE A 131 0.56 -15.76 -9.38
N VAL A 132 1.67 -15.31 -8.78
CA VAL A 132 2.48 -16.05 -7.82
C VAL A 132 2.86 -15.16 -6.66
N TRP A 133 3.17 -15.75 -5.51
CA TRP A 133 3.67 -14.98 -4.36
C TRP A 133 4.95 -14.19 -4.73
N PRO A 134 5.05 -12.89 -4.37
CA PRO A 134 4.15 -12.16 -3.48
C PRO A 134 3.13 -11.24 -4.19
N LEU A 135 2.92 -11.37 -5.51
CA LEU A 135 1.89 -10.62 -6.23
C LEU A 135 0.47 -11.11 -5.90
N VAL A 136 0.35 -12.34 -5.41
CA VAL A 136 -0.86 -12.87 -4.78
C VAL A 136 -0.49 -13.47 -3.43
N GLY A 137 -1.45 -13.49 -2.51
CA GLY A 137 -1.31 -14.13 -1.21
C GLY A 137 -2.68 -14.53 -0.68
N ASN A 138 -2.77 -15.67 -0.01
CA ASN A 138 -4.04 -16.20 0.48
C ASN A 138 -4.26 -15.90 1.97
N GLY A 139 -5.38 -16.39 2.52
CA GLY A 139 -5.74 -16.28 3.93
C GLY A 139 -4.64 -16.69 4.90
N ALA A 140 -3.78 -17.64 4.55
CA ALA A 140 -2.66 -18.00 5.39
C ALA A 140 -1.59 -16.90 5.39
N ASP A 141 -1.15 -16.49 4.20
CA ASP A 141 -0.05 -15.52 3.98
C ASP A 141 -0.30 -14.13 4.59
N THR A 142 -1.57 -13.68 4.65
CA THR A 142 -1.91 -12.33 5.15
C THR A 142 -2.76 -12.35 6.41
N ALA A 143 -2.68 -13.44 7.19
CA ALA A 143 -3.42 -13.56 8.45
C ALA A 143 -4.95 -13.32 8.32
N GLY A 144 -5.58 -13.87 7.29
CA GLY A 144 -7.04 -13.88 7.12
C GLY A 144 -7.58 -13.15 5.89
N GLY A 145 -6.76 -12.32 5.22
CA GLY A 145 -7.11 -11.67 3.95
C GLY A 145 -6.64 -12.47 2.73
N SER A 146 -7.04 -12.08 1.54
CA SER A 146 -6.48 -12.64 0.29
C SER A 146 -6.32 -11.55 -0.73
N VAL A 147 -5.13 -11.43 -1.31
CA VAL A 147 -4.71 -10.27 -2.10
C VAL A 147 -4.33 -10.63 -3.51
N ILE A 148 -4.61 -9.71 -4.44
CA ILE A 148 -4.10 -9.70 -5.81
C ILE A 148 -3.53 -8.31 -6.07
N LYS A 149 -2.23 -8.24 -6.32
CA LYS A 149 -1.42 -7.03 -6.56
C LYS A 149 -0.88 -6.95 -7.99
N VAL A 150 -1.53 -7.66 -8.91
CA VAL A 150 -1.23 -7.59 -10.35
C VAL A 150 -1.93 -6.36 -10.92
N PRO A 151 -1.21 -5.33 -11.42
CA PRO A 151 -1.82 -4.16 -12.02
C PRO A 151 -2.39 -4.53 -13.39
N MET A 152 -3.65 -4.17 -13.64
CA MET A 152 -4.36 -4.52 -14.87
C MET A 152 -4.91 -3.28 -15.59
N PRO A 153 -4.09 -2.59 -16.41
CA PRO A 153 -4.52 -1.43 -17.19
C PRO A 153 -5.54 -1.77 -18.28
N TYR A 154 -6.41 -0.81 -18.62
CA TYR A 154 -7.43 -0.91 -19.65
C TYR A 154 -7.71 0.45 -20.31
N GLN A 155 -8.11 0.44 -21.58
CA GLN A 155 -8.28 1.67 -22.37
C GLN A 155 -9.73 2.18 -22.43
N ARG A 156 -10.71 1.29 -22.24
CA ARG A 156 -12.12 1.55 -22.52
C ARG A 156 -13.03 1.12 -21.38
N SER A 157 -12.78 -0.01 -20.75
CA SER A 157 -13.64 -0.52 -19.68
C SER A 157 -13.01 -1.62 -18.85
N MET A 158 -13.46 -1.72 -17.59
CA MET A 158 -13.28 -2.90 -16.75
C MET A 158 -14.63 -3.44 -16.28
N ARG A 159 -14.73 -4.76 -16.15
CA ARG A 159 -15.78 -5.45 -15.39
C ARG A 159 -15.17 -6.60 -14.60
N VAL A 160 -15.49 -6.68 -13.32
CA VAL A 160 -15.05 -7.77 -12.43
C VAL A 160 -16.26 -8.48 -11.84
N THR A 161 -16.29 -9.80 -12.02
CA THR A 161 -17.39 -10.67 -11.59
C THR A 161 -16.86 -11.80 -10.71
N VAL A 162 -17.51 -12.01 -9.58
CA VAL A 162 -17.28 -13.15 -8.68
C VAL A 162 -18.50 -14.06 -8.76
N GLN A 163 -18.29 -15.38 -8.88
CA GLN A 163 -19.38 -16.33 -9.12
C GLN A 163 -20.44 -16.30 -8.01
N HIS A 164 -20.00 -16.26 -6.76
CA HIS A 164 -20.88 -16.13 -5.59
C HIS A 164 -20.65 -14.80 -4.88
N ASN A 165 -21.57 -14.42 -4.00
CA ASN A 165 -21.43 -13.20 -3.21
C ASN A 165 -20.10 -13.24 -2.41
N PRO A 166 -19.22 -12.24 -2.59
CA PRO A 166 -17.88 -12.28 -2.00
C PRO A 166 -17.86 -12.03 -0.50
N LEU A 167 -18.96 -11.53 0.08
CA LEU A 167 -19.01 -10.91 1.41
C LEU A 167 -18.11 -9.67 1.44
N PHE A 168 -16.89 -9.78 1.95
CA PHE A 168 -15.97 -8.65 2.07
C PHE A 168 -15.04 -8.59 0.86
N TYR A 169 -14.93 -7.41 0.25
CA TYR A 169 -13.92 -7.16 -0.78
C TYR A 169 -13.57 -5.68 -0.89
N HIS A 170 -12.34 -5.41 -1.33
CA HIS A 170 -11.91 -4.13 -1.86
C HIS A 170 -11.38 -4.34 -3.27
N LEU A 171 -11.69 -3.43 -4.19
CA LEU A 171 -11.07 -3.31 -5.51
C LEU A 171 -10.67 -1.86 -5.72
N THR A 172 -9.37 -1.61 -5.67
CA THR A 172 -8.79 -0.29 -5.86
C THR A 172 -8.37 -0.13 -7.31
N TYR A 173 -8.71 1.01 -7.92
CA TYR A 173 -8.42 1.30 -9.32
C TYR A 173 -8.05 2.77 -9.51
N ARG A 174 -7.32 3.05 -10.58
CA ARG A 174 -7.02 4.40 -11.07
C ARG A 174 -7.87 4.73 -12.29
N GLU A 175 -8.43 5.92 -12.31
CA GLU A 175 -9.08 6.52 -13.48
C GLU A 175 -8.11 7.48 -14.18
N PHE A 176 -8.08 7.41 -15.51
CA PHE A 176 -7.28 8.29 -16.35
C PHE A 176 -8.17 9.21 -17.21
N PRO A 177 -7.70 10.42 -17.58
CA PRO A 177 -8.48 11.34 -18.41
C PRO A 177 -8.70 10.79 -19.83
N ASP A 178 -7.80 9.93 -20.30
CA ASP A 178 -7.85 9.27 -21.59
C ASP A 178 -6.89 8.06 -21.63
N ALA A 179 -6.90 7.34 -22.75
CA ALA A 179 -6.10 6.14 -22.98
C ALA A 179 -4.67 6.42 -23.47
N ALA A 180 -4.19 7.67 -23.51
CA ALA A 180 -2.86 7.97 -24.02
C ALA A 180 -1.78 7.33 -23.13
N GLY A 181 -0.90 6.54 -23.72
CA GLY A 181 0.14 5.80 -23.00
C GLY A 181 -0.36 4.55 -22.25
N VAL A 182 -1.66 4.24 -22.33
CA VAL A 182 -2.26 3.08 -21.67
C VAL A 182 -2.34 1.92 -22.66
N ARG A 183 -1.79 0.76 -22.25
CA ARG A 183 -1.98 -0.50 -22.96
C ARG A 183 -2.81 -1.42 -22.08
N THR A 184 -3.77 -2.10 -22.68
CA THR A 184 -4.58 -3.11 -21.97
C THR A 184 -3.65 -4.20 -21.43
N PHE A 185 -3.95 -4.68 -20.23
CA PHE A 185 -3.20 -5.75 -19.57
C PHE A 185 -3.01 -6.96 -20.49
N ASP A 186 -1.77 -7.43 -20.57
CA ASP A 186 -1.39 -8.63 -21.32
C ASP A 186 -1.30 -9.83 -20.36
N PRO A 187 -2.25 -10.79 -20.41
CA PRO A 187 -2.22 -11.95 -19.53
C PRO A 187 -1.05 -12.90 -19.80
N ASP A 188 -0.36 -12.77 -20.94
CA ASP A 188 0.82 -13.58 -21.27
C ASP A 188 2.13 -12.99 -20.69
N ASP A 189 2.13 -11.75 -20.19
CA ASP A 189 3.28 -11.16 -19.51
C ASP A 189 3.44 -11.76 -18.10
N ARG A 190 4.43 -12.64 -17.97
CA ARG A 190 4.76 -13.31 -16.72
C ARG A 190 5.38 -12.40 -15.66
N ALA A 191 5.89 -11.21 -16.03
CA ALA A 191 6.49 -10.22 -15.15
C ALA A 191 7.54 -10.78 -14.14
N LEU A 192 8.37 -11.72 -14.58
CA LEU A 192 9.32 -12.40 -13.69
C LEU A 192 10.33 -11.44 -13.04
N ASP A 193 10.71 -10.37 -13.75
CA ASP A 193 11.58 -9.32 -13.21
C ASP A 193 10.94 -8.56 -12.03
N VAL A 194 9.62 -8.38 -12.07
CA VAL A 194 8.84 -7.77 -10.99
C VAL A 194 8.72 -8.75 -9.83
N VAL A 195 8.39 -10.02 -10.10
CA VAL A 195 8.31 -11.07 -9.06
C VAL A 195 9.64 -11.17 -8.29
N ASP A 196 10.76 -11.26 -9.00
CA ASP A 196 12.09 -11.36 -8.39
C ASP A 196 12.48 -10.11 -7.59
N ARG A 197 12.04 -8.94 -8.04
CA ARG A 197 12.22 -7.66 -7.33
C ARG A 197 11.42 -7.64 -6.03
N LEU A 198 10.14 -8.00 -6.09
CA LEU A 198 9.25 -8.00 -4.93
C LEU A 198 9.67 -9.02 -3.87
N ARG A 199 10.23 -10.17 -4.26
CA ARG A 199 10.80 -11.16 -3.33
C ARG A 199 12.03 -10.64 -2.57
N GLY A 200 12.60 -9.50 -2.95
CA GLY A 200 13.69 -8.84 -2.22
C GLY A 200 13.25 -7.87 -1.12
N PHE A 201 11.93 -7.75 -0.86
CA PHE A 201 11.38 -6.81 0.13
C PHE A 201 12.00 -6.98 1.52
N GLY A 202 12.16 -5.88 2.25
CA GLY A 202 12.74 -5.86 3.60
C GLY A 202 14.24 -6.17 3.69
N ILE A 203 14.91 -6.43 2.56
CA ILE A 203 16.32 -6.84 2.49
C ILE A 203 17.11 -5.99 1.51
N ARG A 204 16.63 -5.87 0.28
CA ARG A 204 17.32 -5.21 -0.83
C ARG A 204 16.61 -3.91 -1.18
N ASP A 205 17.38 -2.90 -1.56
CA ASP A 205 16.82 -1.70 -2.18
C ASP A 205 16.10 -2.13 -3.48
N PRO A 206 14.78 -1.90 -3.60
CA PRO A 206 14.03 -2.35 -4.76
C PRO A 206 14.19 -1.43 -5.97
N LYS A 207 14.96 -0.34 -5.87
CA LYS A 207 15.14 0.65 -6.93
C LYS A 207 16.40 0.34 -7.75
N PRO A 208 16.48 0.80 -9.01
CA PRO A 208 17.75 0.81 -9.73
C PRO A 208 18.83 1.59 -8.96
N ALA A 209 20.08 1.13 -9.02
CA ALA A 209 21.18 1.83 -8.37
C ALA A 209 21.37 3.23 -8.97
N ALA A 210 21.35 4.26 -8.13
CA ALA A 210 21.51 5.64 -8.59
C ALA A 210 22.96 5.92 -9.03
N ARG A 211 23.12 6.54 -10.21
CA ARG A 211 24.43 6.90 -10.76
C ARG A 211 25.13 7.91 -9.85
N LEU A 212 26.41 7.67 -9.55
CA LEU A 212 27.23 8.51 -8.65
C LEU A 212 26.69 8.58 -7.20
N ALA A 213 25.89 7.61 -6.76
CA ALA A 213 25.48 7.50 -5.37
C ALA A 213 26.69 7.41 -4.43
N LYS A 214 26.60 8.09 -3.29
CA LYS A 214 27.59 8.07 -2.23
C LYS A 214 26.91 7.88 -0.89
N THR A 215 27.48 7.01 -0.06
CA THR A 215 27.05 6.81 1.32
C THR A 215 27.93 7.64 2.26
N THR A 216 27.30 8.42 3.13
CA THR A 216 27.95 9.11 4.24
C THR A 216 27.50 8.44 5.54
N SER A 217 28.46 8.02 6.37
CA SER A 217 28.17 7.35 7.65
C SER A 217 28.71 8.21 8.79
N ALA A 218 27.90 8.39 9.84
CA ALA A 218 28.28 9.09 11.06
C ALA A 218 27.77 8.33 12.29
N GLY A 219 28.58 8.30 13.35
CA GLY A 219 28.25 7.71 14.64
C GLY A 219 28.32 8.75 15.75
N ALA A 220 27.34 8.75 16.67
CA ALA A 220 27.34 9.63 17.83
C ALA A 220 26.40 9.13 18.94
N ASP A 221 26.70 9.54 20.17
CA ASP A 221 25.71 9.55 21.24
C ASP A 221 24.79 10.78 21.07
N VAL A 222 23.52 10.64 21.45
CA VAL A 222 22.54 11.73 21.46
C VAL A 222 21.95 11.81 22.87
N PRO A 223 22.44 12.74 23.72
CA PRO A 223 21.89 12.95 25.06
C PRO A 223 20.38 13.21 25.02
N ASP A 224 19.70 12.94 26.13
CA ASP A 224 18.28 13.31 26.26
C ASP A 224 18.08 14.82 26.11
N GLY A 225 17.02 15.22 25.42
CA GLY A 225 16.73 16.60 25.05
C GLY A 225 17.63 17.20 23.94
N ALA A 226 18.62 16.45 23.44
CA ALA A 226 19.53 16.94 22.41
C ALA A 226 19.05 16.64 20.99
N THR A 227 19.53 17.46 20.05
CA THR A 227 19.44 17.19 18.61
C THR A 227 20.85 16.94 18.06
N ARG A 228 20.99 15.91 17.24
CA ARG A 228 22.25 15.60 16.56
C ARG A 228 22.05 15.50 15.05
N GLN A 229 22.80 16.32 14.32
CA GLN A 229 22.92 16.20 12.87
C GLN A 229 23.91 15.09 12.49
N PHE A 230 23.50 14.20 11.59
CA PHE A 230 24.31 13.10 11.06
C PHE A 230 24.74 13.31 9.61
N ALA A 231 23.95 14.04 8.81
CA ALA A 231 24.31 14.39 7.44
C ALA A 231 23.84 15.79 7.09
N ALA A 232 24.63 16.50 6.27
CA ALA A 232 24.23 17.70 5.55
C ALA A 232 24.69 17.57 4.10
N LEU A 233 23.72 17.52 3.19
CA LEU A 233 23.91 17.37 1.75
C LEU A 233 23.69 18.72 1.08
N THR A 234 24.45 18.99 0.01
CA THR A 234 24.38 20.26 -0.74
C THR A 234 24.34 20.02 -2.24
N GLY A 235 23.72 20.94 -2.97
CA GLY A 235 23.40 20.81 -4.38
C GLY A 235 22.07 20.09 -4.61
N PRO A 236 21.61 20.00 -5.86
CA PRO A 236 20.42 19.24 -6.21
C PRO A 236 20.73 17.74 -6.22
N GLY A 237 19.88 16.94 -5.57
CA GLY A 237 20.13 15.53 -5.33
C GLY A 237 18.91 14.79 -4.83
N ALA A 238 19.08 13.49 -4.60
CA ALA A 238 18.09 12.65 -3.95
C ALA A 238 18.76 11.71 -2.95
N ILE A 239 18.20 11.59 -1.74
CA ILE A 239 18.52 10.50 -0.81
C ILE A 239 17.80 9.26 -1.33
N SER A 240 18.52 8.15 -1.50
CA SER A 240 17.96 6.88 -1.97
C SER A 240 17.89 5.81 -0.89
N GLN A 241 18.66 5.96 0.20
CA GLN A 241 18.64 5.07 1.35
C GLN A 241 19.03 5.82 2.63
N LEU A 242 18.32 5.53 3.72
CA LEU A 242 18.67 5.87 5.09
C LEU A 242 18.80 4.57 5.89
N ARG A 243 19.89 4.40 6.63
CA ARG A 243 20.08 3.29 7.58
C ARG A 243 20.41 3.83 8.96
N VAL A 244 19.71 3.37 9.98
CA VAL A 244 19.94 3.74 11.38
C VAL A 244 20.25 2.47 12.18
N THR A 245 21.32 2.51 12.96
CA THR A 245 21.72 1.42 13.87
C THR A 245 21.69 1.97 15.30
N LEU A 246 21.01 1.26 16.19
CA LEU A 246 20.85 1.63 17.60
C LEU A 246 21.25 0.43 18.47
N PRO A 247 22.54 0.25 18.80
CA PRO A 247 23.03 -0.95 19.51
C PRO A 247 22.36 -1.21 20.86
N GLN A 248 21.84 -0.16 21.50
CA GLN A 248 21.14 -0.27 22.78
C GLN A 248 19.68 -0.73 22.67
N VAL A 249 19.07 -0.64 21.48
CA VAL A 249 17.66 -0.97 21.26
C VAL A 249 17.54 -2.48 21.05
N LEU A 250 16.83 -3.12 21.98
CA LEU A 250 16.60 -4.55 22.00
C LEU A 250 15.38 -4.92 21.15
N SER A 251 15.42 -6.12 20.55
CA SER A 251 14.23 -6.74 19.97
C SER A 251 13.20 -7.04 21.05
N GLU A 252 11.92 -6.98 20.66
CA GLU A 252 10.82 -7.31 21.57
C GLU A 252 10.89 -8.79 21.99
N PRO A 253 10.67 -9.10 23.29
CA PRO A 253 10.92 -10.43 23.83
C PRO A 253 9.88 -11.44 23.37
N ARG A 254 8.60 -11.05 23.33
CA ARG A 254 7.48 -11.93 23.01
C ARG A 254 7.34 -12.05 21.50
N VAL A 255 7.47 -13.26 20.99
CA VAL A 255 7.29 -13.56 19.58
C VAL A 255 6.30 -14.71 19.47
N ARG A 256 5.24 -14.49 18.69
CA ARG A 256 4.37 -15.55 18.17
C ARG A 256 4.90 -15.90 16.79
N ASP A 257 5.14 -17.19 16.57
CA ASP A 257 5.69 -17.71 15.33
C ASP A 257 5.11 -19.09 15.08
N ASP A 258 5.07 -19.53 13.83
CA ASP A 258 4.70 -20.89 13.48
C ASP A 258 5.83 -21.62 12.76
N GLY A 259 5.68 -22.93 12.64
CA GLY A 259 6.78 -23.75 12.14
C GLY A 259 6.37 -25.18 11.89
N ARG A 260 7.39 -26.01 11.62
CA ARG A 260 7.26 -27.43 11.29
C ARG A 260 8.31 -28.24 12.03
N ALA A 261 8.09 -29.54 12.14
CA ALA A 261 9.09 -30.48 12.64
C ALA A 261 9.07 -31.80 11.88
N PHE A 262 10.22 -32.49 11.87
CA PHE A 262 10.38 -33.81 11.26
C PHE A 262 11.11 -34.78 12.18
N GLY A 263 10.70 -36.05 12.10
CA GLY A 263 11.22 -37.13 12.93
C GLY A 263 12.30 -37.97 12.26
N ALA A 264 12.56 -39.14 12.84
CA ALA A 264 13.56 -40.08 12.36
C ALA A 264 13.39 -40.45 10.88
N GLY A 265 14.49 -40.37 10.12
CA GLY A 265 14.50 -40.57 8.66
C GLY A 265 13.96 -39.39 7.84
N GLY A 266 13.50 -38.32 8.50
CA GLY A 266 13.02 -37.08 7.90
C GLY A 266 14.12 -36.09 7.55
N HIS A 267 13.75 -35.16 6.68
CA HIS A 267 14.57 -33.99 6.33
C HIS A 267 13.69 -32.84 5.83
N SER A 268 14.22 -31.62 5.94
CA SER A 268 13.75 -30.43 5.24
C SER A 268 14.77 -29.97 4.19
N SER A 269 14.32 -29.27 3.14
CA SER A 269 15.21 -28.58 2.20
C SER A 269 14.56 -27.36 1.58
N PHE A 270 15.35 -26.33 1.32
CA PHE A 270 14.90 -25.04 0.78
C PHE A 270 16.04 -24.32 0.07
N ARG A 271 15.73 -23.34 -0.77
CA ARG A 271 16.69 -22.42 -1.39
C ARG A 271 16.77 -21.14 -0.59
N ILE A 272 17.93 -20.50 -0.60
CA ILE A 272 18.15 -19.18 -0.03
C ILE A 272 19.00 -18.33 -0.97
N ALA A 273 18.79 -17.02 -0.94
CA ALA A 273 19.60 -16.01 -1.61
C ALA A 273 20.78 -15.56 -0.75
N ILE A 274 21.93 -15.34 -1.39
CA ILE A 274 23.15 -14.85 -0.77
C ILE A 274 23.82 -13.82 -1.67
N ASP A 275 24.71 -13.00 -1.09
CA ASP A 275 25.49 -12.04 -1.88
C ASP A 275 26.60 -12.77 -2.66
N PRO A 276 26.73 -12.62 -3.99
CA PRO A 276 27.81 -13.25 -4.76
C PRO A 276 29.22 -12.86 -4.31
N GLY A 277 29.39 -11.67 -3.73
CA GLY A 277 30.61 -11.16 -3.14
C GLY A 277 30.86 -11.63 -1.71
N ASN A 278 30.06 -12.57 -1.18
CA ASN A 278 30.23 -13.07 0.18
C ASN A 278 31.62 -13.72 0.39
N THR A 279 32.17 -13.49 1.57
CA THR A 279 33.37 -14.18 2.10
C THR A 279 33.02 -15.27 3.11
N GLY A 280 31.73 -15.43 3.40
CA GLY A 280 31.15 -16.40 4.32
C GLY A 280 29.65 -16.18 4.43
N VAL A 281 28.92 -17.23 4.80
CA VAL A 281 27.47 -17.20 4.99
C VAL A 281 27.17 -17.74 6.38
N ARG A 282 26.24 -17.09 7.08
CA ARG A 282 25.75 -17.47 8.39
C ARG A 282 24.26 -17.75 8.28
N LEU A 283 23.86 -18.93 8.75
CA LEU A 283 22.46 -19.30 8.95
C LEU A 283 22.14 -19.14 10.42
N THR A 284 21.05 -18.45 10.73
CA THR A 284 20.48 -18.39 12.07
C THR A 284 19.09 -19.04 12.00
N ARG A 285 18.82 -20.04 12.83
CA ARG A 285 17.48 -20.65 12.91
C ARG A 285 16.84 -20.44 14.28
N ARG A 286 15.54 -20.16 14.31
CA ARG A 286 14.73 -20.13 15.52
C ARG A 286 14.25 -21.53 15.89
N VAL A 287 14.39 -21.90 17.16
CA VAL A 287 14.11 -23.25 17.68
C VAL A 287 13.26 -23.17 18.95
N ASP A 288 12.32 -24.11 19.08
CA ASP A 288 11.66 -24.46 20.34
C ASP A 288 12.55 -25.46 21.11
N PRO A 289 13.25 -25.02 22.18
CA PRO A 289 14.16 -25.86 22.95
C PRO A 289 13.44 -26.71 24.02
N ALA A 290 12.09 -26.70 24.08
CA ALA A 290 11.36 -27.61 24.94
C ALA A 290 11.56 -29.08 24.50
N ILE A 291 11.88 -29.28 23.21
CA ILE A 291 12.39 -30.56 22.70
C ILE A 291 13.92 -30.55 22.82
N GLY A 292 14.45 -31.48 23.61
CA GLY A 292 15.88 -31.60 23.87
C GLY A 292 16.62 -32.46 22.86
N HIS A 293 17.94 -32.37 22.92
CA HIS A 293 18.90 -33.21 22.21
C HIS A 293 18.66 -33.31 20.69
N GLN A 294 18.13 -32.25 20.08
CA GLN A 294 17.88 -32.18 18.65
C GLN A 294 19.22 -32.10 17.91
N VAL A 295 19.48 -33.05 17.03
CA VAL A 295 20.66 -33.13 16.19
C VAL A 295 20.22 -33.33 14.74
N ALA A 296 20.69 -32.46 13.86
CA ALA A 296 20.40 -32.57 12.44
C ALA A 296 21.59 -32.14 11.57
N ASP A 297 21.96 -32.99 10.60
CA ASP A 297 23.04 -32.71 9.67
C ASP A 297 22.60 -31.67 8.63
N VAL A 298 23.48 -30.72 8.34
CA VAL A 298 23.24 -29.66 7.36
C VAL A 298 24.13 -29.88 6.14
N THR A 299 23.49 -29.87 4.96
CA THR A 299 24.19 -29.90 3.67
C THR A 299 23.89 -28.65 2.86
N VAL A 300 24.88 -28.25 2.04
CA VAL A 300 24.75 -27.18 1.04
C VAL A 300 24.96 -27.83 -0.31
N ASP A 301 23.94 -27.77 -1.16
CA ASP A 301 23.88 -28.44 -2.47
C ASP A 301 24.27 -29.93 -2.39
N GLY A 302 23.78 -30.62 -1.37
CA GLY A 302 24.03 -32.05 -1.13
C GLY A 302 25.40 -32.38 -0.51
N VAL A 303 26.24 -31.37 -0.23
CA VAL A 303 27.55 -31.58 0.39
C VAL A 303 27.53 -31.18 1.87
N PRO A 304 28.12 -31.97 2.79
CA PRO A 304 28.16 -31.62 4.22
C PRO A 304 28.73 -30.23 4.48
N ALA A 305 28.05 -29.49 5.35
CA ALA A 305 28.35 -28.11 5.69
C ALA A 305 28.30 -27.82 7.19
N GLY A 306 27.63 -28.64 8.00
CA GLY A 306 27.60 -28.48 9.45
C GLY A 306 26.55 -29.38 10.10
N GLN A 307 26.24 -29.08 11.36
CA GLN A 307 25.23 -29.79 12.13
C GLN A 307 24.56 -28.81 13.08
N TRP A 308 23.25 -28.93 13.24
CA TRP A 308 22.51 -28.28 14.32
C TRP A 308 22.49 -29.19 15.55
N THR A 309 22.66 -28.62 16.74
CA THR A 309 22.68 -29.39 18.00
C THR A 309 22.08 -28.60 19.16
N THR A 310 20.98 -29.07 19.75
CA THR A 310 20.45 -28.53 21.02
C THR A 310 20.89 -29.37 22.22
N GLY A 311 20.87 -28.76 23.41
CA GLY A 311 21.17 -29.44 24.67
C GLY A 311 19.94 -30.13 25.28
N ALA A 312 20.00 -30.40 26.58
CA ALA A 312 18.86 -30.90 27.34
C ALA A 312 17.62 -29.97 27.20
N PRO A 313 16.39 -30.51 27.29
CA PRO A 313 15.19 -29.71 27.11
C PRO A 313 15.10 -28.57 28.12
N VAL A 314 14.72 -27.38 27.65
CA VAL A 314 14.59 -26.18 28.49
C VAL A 314 13.16 -26.07 28.99
N ALA A 315 12.97 -26.29 30.29
CA ALA A 315 11.65 -26.20 30.92
C ALA A 315 11.12 -24.76 30.94
N GLY A 316 9.82 -24.58 30.65
CA GLY A 316 9.13 -23.30 30.73
C GLY A 316 8.89 -22.59 29.39
N GLY A 317 9.49 -23.07 28.30
CA GLY A 317 9.33 -22.51 26.96
C GLY A 317 10.09 -21.18 26.80
N GLY A 318 10.81 -21.02 25.70
CA GLY A 318 11.62 -19.84 25.44
C GLY A 318 12.24 -19.95 24.06
N TRP A 319 12.28 -18.86 23.31
CA TRP A 319 12.94 -18.89 22.01
C TRP A 319 14.45 -18.96 22.16
N VAL A 320 15.09 -19.81 21.35
CA VAL A 320 16.54 -19.88 21.21
C VAL A 320 16.88 -19.85 19.73
N ASP A 321 17.89 -19.06 19.38
CA ASP A 321 18.44 -19.03 18.04
C ASP A 321 19.73 -19.84 17.99
N GLN A 322 19.89 -20.66 16.94
CA GLN A 322 21.12 -21.38 16.67
C GLN A 322 21.80 -20.80 15.45
N VAL A 323 23.12 -20.65 15.53
CA VAL A 323 23.93 -20.06 14.47
C VAL A 323 24.86 -21.11 13.89
N LEU A 324 24.88 -21.23 12.56
CA LEU A 324 25.82 -22.04 11.80
C LEU A 324 26.50 -21.18 10.74
N GLU A 325 27.83 -21.06 10.81
CA GLU A 325 28.62 -20.47 9.74
C GLU A 325 29.00 -21.56 8.74
N LEU A 326 28.61 -21.36 7.49
CA LEU A 326 28.88 -22.30 6.40
C LEU A 326 30.37 -22.20 6.01
N PRO A 327 31.02 -23.33 5.66
CA PRO A 327 32.38 -23.29 5.15
C PRO A 327 32.45 -22.40 3.89
N PRO A 328 33.41 -21.45 3.77
CA PRO A 328 33.45 -20.52 2.64
C PRO A 328 33.50 -21.21 1.26
N SER A 329 34.08 -22.41 1.18
CA SER A 329 34.09 -23.24 -0.03
C SER A 329 32.70 -23.70 -0.51
N ARG A 330 31.65 -23.51 0.30
CA ARG A 330 30.26 -23.84 -0.03
C ARG A 330 29.49 -22.65 -0.60
N SER A 331 29.94 -21.41 -0.39
CA SER A 331 29.19 -20.19 -0.75
C SER A 331 29.92 -19.21 -1.67
N ALA A 332 31.25 -19.32 -1.80
CA ALA A 332 32.05 -18.36 -2.58
C ALA A 332 31.57 -18.22 -4.03
N GLY A 333 31.31 -16.97 -4.46
CA GLY A 333 30.91 -16.65 -5.84
C GLY A 333 29.48 -17.06 -6.22
N ARG A 334 28.66 -17.53 -5.28
CA ARG A 334 27.30 -18.00 -5.51
C ARG A 334 26.28 -16.94 -5.10
N ALA A 335 25.16 -16.88 -5.82
CA ALA A 335 24.03 -15.98 -5.52
C ALA A 335 22.88 -16.67 -4.76
N ALA A 336 22.88 -18.01 -4.73
CA ALA A 336 21.88 -18.81 -4.05
C ALA A 336 22.47 -20.16 -3.64
N LEU A 337 21.88 -20.78 -2.61
CA LEU A 337 22.25 -22.10 -2.10
C LEU A 337 21.01 -22.96 -1.88
N ARG A 338 21.10 -24.28 -2.10
CA ARG A 338 20.12 -25.24 -1.58
C ARG A 338 20.61 -25.74 -0.22
N ILE A 339 19.85 -25.46 0.83
CA ILE A 339 20.08 -25.99 2.17
C ILE A 339 19.22 -27.23 2.36
N ALA A 340 19.77 -28.26 3.00
CA ALA A 340 18.99 -29.38 3.50
C ALA A 340 19.43 -29.74 4.91
N THR A 341 18.45 -30.03 5.76
CA THR A 341 18.62 -30.40 7.16
C THR A 341 18.03 -31.80 7.36
N ALA A 342 18.85 -32.78 7.77
CA ALA A 342 18.45 -34.18 7.91
C ALA A 342 18.52 -34.66 9.36
N PHE A 343 17.51 -35.40 9.82
CA PHE A 343 17.42 -35.87 11.20
C PHE A 343 18.58 -36.80 11.56
N VAL A 344 19.19 -36.59 12.73
CA VAL A 344 20.17 -37.50 13.33
C VAL A 344 19.65 -38.08 14.65
N ALA A 345 19.26 -37.21 15.59
CA ALA A 345 18.71 -37.60 16.88
C ALA A 345 17.82 -36.49 17.45
N SER A 346 16.90 -36.82 18.34
CA SER A 346 16.10 -35.88 19.13
C SER A 346 15.37 -36.65 20.24
N ASP A 347 14.99 -35.97 21.33
CA ASP A 347 14.04 -36.51 22.29
C ASP A 347 12.65 -36.75 21.66
N VAL A 348 12.28 -35.96 20.64
CA VAL A 348 11.00 -36.10 19.90
C VAL A 348 11.24 -35.92 18.39
N ASP A 349 11.51 -34.70 17.95
CA ASP A 349 11.70 -34.32 16.55
C ASP A 349 12.67 -33.13 16.41
N VAL A 350 13.01 -32.75 15.18
CA VAL A 350 13.77 -31.53 14.90
C VAL A 350 12.80 -30.48 14.41
N ASN A 351 12.66 -29.37 15.15
CA ASN A 351 11.76 -28.28 14.80
C ASN A 351 12.48 -27.09 14.16
N GLU A 352 11.75 -26.36 13.33
CA GLU A 352 12.19 -25.17 12.61
C GLU A 352 11.01 -24.20 12.39
N PHE A 353 11.28 -22.91 12.61
CA PHE A 353 10.28 -21.84 12.55
C PHE A 353 10.68 -20.73 11.59
N ARG A 354 11.95 -20.33 11.64
CA ARG A 354 12.49 -19.26 10.80
C ARG A 354 13.97 -19.47 10.53
N TYR A 355 14.43 -19.04 9.36
CA TYR A 355 15.84 -18.90 9.02
C TYR A 355 16.16 -17.45 8.61
N ASP A 356 17.11 -16.81 9.31
CA ASP A 356 17.73 -15.56 8.87
C ASP A 356 19.10 -15.86 8.24
N VAL A 357 19.30 -15.40 7.01
CA VAL A 357 20.52 -15.65 6.23
C VAL A 357 21.34 -14.38 6.15
N HIS A 358 22.60 -14.46 6.55
CA HIS A 358 23.53 -13.35 6.46
C HIS A 358 24.72 -13.70 5.58
N SER A 359 25.05 -12.81 4.65
CA SER A 359 26.28 -12.88 3.86
C SER A 359 27.30 -11.89 4.43
N ARG A 360 28.56 -12.33 4.52
CA ARG A 360 29.66 -11.45 4.95
C ARG A 360 30.26 -10.72 3.75
N VAL A 361 29.97 -9.43 3.64
CA VAL A 361 30.40 -8.56 2.53
C VAL A 361 31.19 -7.39 3.11
N ASP A 362 32.38 -7.14 2.57
CA ASP A 362 33.31 -6.10 3.07
C ASP A 362 33.60 -6.23 4.58
N GLY A 363 33.67 -7.47 5.08
CA GLY A 363 33.92 -7.78 6.49
C GLY A 363 32.70 -7.67 7.42
N GLN A 364 31.57 -7.13 6.94
CA GLN A 364 30.33 -6.93 7.70
C GLN A 364 29.30 -8.01 7.37
N TRP A 365 28.54 -8.44 8.38
CA TRP A 365 27.39 -9.32 8.17
C TRP A 365 26.21 -8.47 7.68
N ARG A 366 25.60 -8.89 6.57
CA ARG A 366 24.40 -8.27 6.02
C ARG A 366 23.35 -9.34 5.84
N ARG A 367 22.14 -9.11 6.31
CA ARG A 367 21.00 -9.99 6.04
C ARG A 367 20.78 -9.99 4.52
N THR A 368 20.75 -11.19 3.93
CA THR A 368 20.56 -11.38 2.48
C THR A 368 19.32 -12.16 2.14
N ASP A 369 18.74 -12.88 3.12
CA ASP A 369 17.48 -13.57 2.96
C ASP A 369 16.81 -13.84 4.30
N VAL A 370 15.50 -14.07 4.26
CA VAL A 370 14.67 -14.51 5.38
C VAL A 370 13.70 -15.56 4.86
N LEU A 371 13.55 -16.64 5.60
CA LEU A 371 12.53 -17.66 5.36
C LEU A 371 11.75 -17.88 6.66
N ASP A 372 10.52 -17.36 6.70
CA ASP A 372 9.53 -17.72 7.70
C ASP A 372 8.83 -19.02 7.26
N LEU A 373 8.66 -19.98 8.17
CA LEU A 373 8.11 -21.31 7.89
C LEU A 373 6.77 -21.52 8.59
N GLY A 374 6.00 -22.49 8.10
CA GLY A 374 4.82 -22.97 8.76
C GLY A 374 3.53 -22.69 8.00
N PRO A 375 2.39 -23.19 8.52
CA PRO A 375 1.08 -23.03 7.91
C PRO A 375 0.62 -21.59 7.63
N ALA A 376 1.20 -20.57 8.28
CA ALA A 376 0.90 -19.16 8.05
C ALA A 376 1.77 -18.51 6.97
N HIS A 377 2.76 -19.23 6.41
CA HIS A 377 3.68 -18.71 5.40
C HIS A 377 3.78 -19.58 4.12
N PRO A 378 2.68 -20.14 3.56
CA PRO A 378 2.78 -21.07 2.44
C PRO A 378 3.36 -20.45 1.16
N GLY A 379 3.12 -19.16 0.89
CA GLY A 379 3.68 -18.44 -0.25
C GLY A 379 5.20 -18.25 -0.14
N GLU A 380 5.70 -17.95 1.06
CA GLU A 380 7.13 -17.81 1.34
C GLU A 380 7.82 -19.19 1.28
N GLU A 381 7.21 -20.25 1.82
CA GLU A 381 7.68 -21.64 1.66
C GLU A 381 7.77 -22.04 0.18
N GLN A 382 6.75 -21.73 -0.62
CA GLN A 382 6.75 -22.00 -2.06
C GLN A 382 7.86 -21.22 -2.78
N ALA A 383 8.05 -19.93 -2.46
CA ALA A 383 9.06 -19.09 -3.09
C ALA A 383 10.50 -19.57 -2.83
N HIS A 384 10.72 -20.27 -1.72
CA HIS A 384 12.00 -20.87 -1.34
C HIS A 384 12.11 -22.36 -1.71
N ASP A 385 11.19 -22.92 -2.49
CA ASP A 385 11.13 -24.36 -2.81
C ASP A 385 11.23 -25.26 -1.56
N TYR A 386 10.59 -24.85 -0.45
CA TYR A 386 10.63 -25.60 0.80
C TYR A 386 9.96 -26.97 0.64
N GLN A 387 10.64 -28.00 1.13
CA GLN A 387 10.19 -29.38 1.10
C GLN A 387 10.45 -30.03 2.45
N LEU A 388 9.50 -30.85 2.90
CA LEU A 388 9.56 -31.55 4.18
C LEU A 388 9.14 -33.01 4.01
N THR A 389 9.83 -33.90 4.71
CA THR A 389 9.48 -35.33 4.78
C THR A 389 9.40 -35.79 6.23
N MET A 390 8.63 -36.85 6.48
CA MET A 390 8.43 -37.41 7.83
C MET A 390 8.01 -36.34 8.85
N GLN A 391 7.12 -35.43 8.44
CA GLN A 391 6.63 -34.37 9.29
C GLN A 391 5.93 -34.96 10.52
N THR A 392 6.34 -34.52 11.70
CA THR A 392 5.78 -34.92 12.99
C THR A 392 4.89 -33.84 13.58
N TRP A 393 5.14 -32.57 13.24
CA TRP A 393 4.44 -31.43 13.81
C TRP A 393 4.38 -30.24 12.84
N GLN A 394 3.34 -29.42 13.01
CA GLN A 394 3.25 -28.04 12.55
C GLN A 394 2.32 -27.27 13.50
N GLY A 395 2.52 -25.96 13.61
CA GLY A 395 1.63 -25.10 14.38
C GLY A 395 2.36 -23.89 14.94
N ASP A 396 1.67 -23.14 15.78
CA ASP A 396 2.20 -21.93 16.40
C ASP A 396 2.81 -22.18 17.79
N ARG A 397 3.75 -21.30 18.13
CA ARG A 397 4.35 -21.15 19.46
C ARG A 397 4.40 -19.68 19.79
N THR A 398 4.09 -19.37 21.05
CA THR A 398 4.30 -18.03 21.59
C THR A 398 5.26 -18.14 22.76
N TYR A 399 6.50 -17.75 22.54
CA TYR A 399 7.53 -17.75 23.57
C TYR A 399 8.18 -16.39 23.73
N ARG A 400 9.04 -16.29 24.75
CA ARG A 400 9.79 -15.08 25.06
C ARG A 400 11.29 -15.35 24.97
N TYR A 401 12.03 -14.42 24.39
CA TYR A 401 13.48 -14.33 24.61
C TYR A 401 13.75 -13.69 25.99
N PRO A 402 14.78 -14.13 26.71
CA PRO A 402 15.18 -13.49 27.95
C PRO A 402 15.68 -12.06 27.66
N ARG A 403 15.08 -11.07 28.33
CA ARG A 403 15.45 -9.65 28.24
C ARG A 403 15.43 -9.04 29.64
N ASP A 404 16.38 -8.16 29.91
CA ASP A 404 16.36 -7.34 31.12
C ASP A 404 15.21 -6.31 31.02
N PRO A 405 14.27 -6.26 31.99
CA PRO A 405 13.10 -5.39 31.90
C PRO A 405 13.43 -3.89 31.84
N ALA A 406 14.48 -3.45 32.55
CA ALA A 406 14.86 -2.03 32.56
C ALA A 406 15.47 -1.62 31.21
N ARG A 407 16.30 -2.47 30.61
CA ARG A 407 16.83 -2.25 29.26
C ARG A 407 15.75 -2.30 28.18
N LEU A 408 14.76 -3.20 28.33
CA LEU A 408 13.62 -3.26 27.40
C LEU A 408 12.79 -1.97 27.48
N ALA A 409 12.45 -1.51 28.68
CA ALA A 409 11.71 -0.25 28.85
C ALA A 409 12.49 0.95 28.27
N ALA A 410 13.81 1.01 28.48
CA ALA A 410 14.66 2.04 27.87
C ALA A 410 14.69 1.95 26.33
N SER A 411 14.71 0.74 25.77
CA SER A 411 14.62 0.47 24.33
C SER A 411 13.31 1.01 23.74
N GLN A 412 12.18 0.68 24.37
CA GLN A 412 10.85 1.14 23.96
C GLN A 412 10.71 2.67 24.08
N ALA A 413 11.27 3.26 25.14
CA ALA A 413 11.30 4.72 25.31
C ALA A 413 12.06 5.41 24.17
N VAL A 414 13.21 4.87 23.75
CA VAL A 414 13.98 5.39 22.61
C VAL A 414 13.18 5.33 21.33
N LEU A 415 12.53 4.21 21.00
CA LEU A 415 11.79 4.08 19.74
C LEU A 415 10.55 4.97 19.64
N SER A 416 9.86 5.20 20.75
CA SER A 416 8.68 6.06 20.81
C SER A 416 9.02 7.54 20.96
N GLY A 417 10.10 7.87 21.66
CA GLY A 417 10.45 9.25 22.02
C GLY A 417 11.60 9.88 21.23
N ALA A 418 12.46 9.10 20.57
CA ALA A 418 13.44 9.65 19.64
C ALA A 418 12.82 9.81 18.25
N ARG A 419 13.14 10.91 17.58
CA ARG A 419 12.51 11.31 16.33
C ARG A 419 13.55 11.43 15.22
N LEU A 420 13.25 10.84 14.07
CA LEU A 420 13.96 11.11 12.83
C LEU A 420 13.45 12.44 12.28
N ARG A 421 14.37 13.38 12.07
CA ARG A 421 14.07 14.65 11.42
C ARG A 421 14.86 14.78 10.13
N ILE A 422 14.15 15.09 9.03
CA ILE A 422 14.77 15.43 7.76
C ILE A 422 14.22 16.76 7.27
N ALA A 423 15.13 17.68 6.98
CA ALA A 423 14.82 18.96 6.37
C ALA A 423 15.33 19.01 4.93
N PHE A 424 14.44 19.32 3.98
CA PHE A 424 14.78 19.59 2.59
C PHE A 424 14.66 21.09 2.34
N ASP A 425 15.71 21.67 1.75
CA ASP A 425 15.73 23.07 1.33
C ASP A 425 15.32 24.09 2.42
N GLY A 426 15.71 23.78 3.67
CA GLY A 426 15.43 24.60 4.85
C GLY A 426 14.07 24.36 5.50
N LYS A 427 13.28 23.41 5.01
CA LYS A 427 11.98 23.03 5.59
C LYS A 427 12.00 21.58 6.09
N THR A 428 11.66 21.38 7.36
CA THR A 428 11.40 20.05 7.90
C THR A 428 10.13 19.48 7.29
N THR A 429 10.23 18.35 6.59
CA THR A 429 9.10 17.60 6.02
C THR A 429 8.99 16.20 6.60
N VAL A 430 10.04 15.70 7.25
CA VAL A 430 10.01 14.46 8.02
C VAL A 430 10.27 14.82 9.47
N ASP A 431 9.30 14.51 10.33
CA ASP A 431 9.45 14.57 11.77
C ASP A 431 8.58 13.46 12.39
N SER A 432 9.19 12.31 12.69
CA SER A 432 8.47 11.08 13.03
C SER A 432 9.19 10.29 14.13
N PRO A 433 8.48 9.61 15.07
CA PRO A 433 9.08 8.64 15.98
C PRO A 433 9.86 7.57 15.23
N LEU A 434 11.05 7.21 15.72
CA LEU A 434 11.94 6.27 15.04
C LEU A 434 11.27 4.91 14.79
N GLY A 435 10.62 4.32 15.78
CA GLY A 435 9.96 3.03 15.60
C GLY A 435 8.91 3.07 14.49
N GLU A 436 8.01 4.04 14.56
CA GLU A 436 6.87 4.13 13.65
C GLU A 436 7.30 4.47 12.21
N PHE A 437 8.27 5.38 12.01
CA PHE A 437 8.83 5.71 10.69
C PHE A 437 9.39 4.49 9.94
N PHE A 438 9.94 3.51 10.66
CA PHE A 438 10.53 2.32 10.04
C PHE A 438 9.59 1.11 10.02
N GLY A 439 8.40 1.21 10.64
CA GLY A 439 7.35 0.20 10.52
C GLY A 439 6.92 -0.48 11.83
N SER A 440 7.34 -0.02 13.01
CA SER A 440 6.84 -0.56 14.28
C SER A 440 6.91 0.43 15.45
N GLY A 441 5.75 0.97 15.86
CA GLY A 441 5.64 1.90 17.00
C GLY A 441 5.41 1.22 18.36
N LEU A 442 5.30 -0.11 18.42
CA LEU A 442 5.19 -0.90 19.66
C LEU A 442 6.54 -1.31 20.24
N GLY A 443 7.59 -1.32 19.43
CA GLY A 443 8.92 -1.78 19.84
C GLY A 443 9.75 -2.18 18.63
N ARG A 444 10.90 -2.83 18.85
CA ARG A 444 11.73 -3.38 17.75
C ARG A 444 11.24 -4.78 17.39
N PHE A 445 10.18 -4.83 16.59
CA PHE A 445 9.75 -6.04 15.89
C PHE A 445 10.41 -6.12 14.50
N ASP A 446 10.54 -7.34 13.96
CA ASP A 446 10.98 -7.49 12.57
C ASP A 446 9.88 -6.93 11.66
N SER A 447 10.23 -6.00 10.78
CA SER A 447 9.29 -5.38 9.84
C SER A 447 9.92 -5.37 8.47
N ARG A 448 9.18 -5.78 7.44
CA ARG A 448 9.67 -5.94 6.07
C ARG A 448 8.63 -5.38 5.09
N THR A 449 8.99 -4.34 4.35
CA THR A 449 8.25 -3.87 3.17
C THR A 449 9.24 -3.55 2.04
N MET A 450 8.73 -3.14 0.87
CA MET A 450 9.58 -2.68 -0.22
C MET A 450 10.40 -1.44 0.11
N LEU A 451 9.88 -0.51 0.92
CA LEU A 451 10.50 0.80 1.13
C LEU A 451 11.01 1.04 2.56
N SER A 452 10.76 0.10 3.48
CA SER A 452 11.30 0.15 4.83
C SER A 452 11.50 -1.24 5.43
N SER A 453 12.39 -1.32 6.42
CA SER A 453 12.57 -2.52 7.22
C SER A 453 13.10 -2.20 8.61
N ILE A 454 12.74 -3.05 9.57
CA ILE A 454 13.44 -3.20 10.84
C ILE A 454 14.00 -4.62 10.86
N ASP A 455 15.31 -4.76 10.83
CA ASP A 455 15.97 -6.03 11.09
C ASP A 455 16.06 -6.22 12.61
N ALA A 456 15.30 -7.15 13.16
CA ALA A 456 15.24 -7.41 14.60
C ALA A 456 16.36 -8.33 15.12
N THR A 457 17.26 -8.82 14.26
CA THR A 457 18.41 -9.63 14.67
C THR A 457 19.46 -8.79 15.42
N ASP A 458 20.37 -9.46 16.13
CA ASP A 458 21.45 -8.78 16.85
C ASP A 458 22.35 -7.98 15.89
N GLY A 459 22.48 -6.68 16.13
CA GLY A 459 23.21 -5.76 15.25
C GLY A 459 22.44 -5.32 13.99
N GLY A 460 21.20 -5.78 13.83
CA GLY A 460 20.29 -5.34 12.76
C GLY A 460 20.01 -3.84 12.77
N SER A 461 19.61 -3.32 11.61
CA SER A 461 19.39 -1.90 11.37
C SER A 461 17.96 -1.59 10.95
N PHE A 462 17.57 -0.35 11.19
CA PHE A 462 16.37 0.28 10.64
C PHE A 462 16.75 0.86 9.28
N THR A 463 16.07 0.45 8.19
CA THR A 463 16.41 0.88 6.83
C THR A 463 15.19 1.44 6.13
N ALA A 464 15.38 2.52 5.37
CA ALA A 464 14.37 3.12 4.52
C ALA A 464 14.95 3.37 3.13
N TRP A 465 14.20 3.02 2.09
CA TRP A 465 14.55 3.13 0.67
C TRP A 465 13.66 4.12 -0.08
N TRP A 466 12.93 4.99 0.62
CA TRP A 466 12.16 6.06 -0.02
C TRP A 466 13.07 6.99 -0.85
N PRO A 467 12.73 7.31 -2.12
CA PRO A 467 13.46 8.32 -2.88
C PRO A 467 13.11 9.72 -2.38
N MET A 468 14.06 10.46 -1.80
CA MET A 468 13.81 11.78 -1.21
C MET A 468 14.57 12.87 -1.97
N PRO A 469 13.97 13.48 -3.02
CA PRO A 469 14.64 14.53 -3.80
C PRO A 469 14.70 15.85 -3.03
N TYR A 470 15.74 16.65 -3.31
CA TYR A 470 15.95 17.99 -2.77
C TYR A 470 16.64 18.90 -3.80
N ARG A 471 16.32 20.20 -3.79
CA ARG A 471 16.77 21.15 -4.81
C ARG A 471 18.12 21.79 -4.49
N ARG A 472 18.43 22.01 -3.22
CA ARG A 472 19.62 22.74 -2.76
C ARG A 472 20.33 22.04 -1.62
N SER A 473 19.59 21.45 -0.68
CA SER A 473 20.17 20.83 0.50
C SER A 473 19.22 19.87 1.19
N ALA A 474 19.79 18.89 1.88
CA ALA A 474 19.07 18.03 2.82
C ALA A 474 19.87 17.91 4.13
N VAL A 475 19.17 17.88 5.27
CA VAL A 475 19.78 17.69 6.59
C VAL A 475 19.06 16.53 7.29
N VAL A 476 19.83 15.57 7.79
CA VAL A 476 19.31 14.39 8.52
C VAL A 476 19.76 14.46 9.97
N GLU A 477 18.81 14.41 10.90
CA GLU A 477 19.03 14.56 12.34
C GLU A 477 18.27 13.50 13.14
N LEU A 478 18.81 13.17 14.31
CA LEU A 478 18.05 12.51 15.38
C LEU A 478 17.79 13.54 16.49
N VAL A 479 16.53 13.64 16.89
CA VAL A 479 16.09 14.46 18.02
C VAL A 479 15.70 13.52 19.14
N ASN A 480 16.41 13.55 20.26
CA ASN A 480 16.13 12.68 21.38
C ASN A 480 15.22 13.38 22.39
N THR A 481 13.97 12.92 22.47
CA THR A 481 13.00 13.36 23.49
C THR A 481 12.47 12.17 24.29
N SER A 482 13.25 11.10 24.39
CA SER A 482 12.82 9.83 24.99
C SER A 482 12.93 9.77 26.51
N GLY A 483 13.61 10.71 27.15
CA GLY A 483 13.96 10.62 28.58
C GLY A 483 15.15 9.68 28.85
N VAL A 484 15.76 9.10 27.80
CA VAL A 484 16.90 8.17 27.88
C VAL A 484 17.95 8.59 26.86
N PRO A 485 19.26 8.65 27.20
CA PRO A 485 20.29 8.94 26.21
C PRO A 485 20.36 7.84 25.14
N ILE A 486 20.57 8.24 23.88
CA ILE A 486 20.91 7.32 22.80
C ILE A 486 22.43 7.18 22.75
N THR A 487 22.93 5.95 22.83
CA THR A 487 24.35 5.62 22.82
C THR A 487 24.70 4.80 21.58
N GLY A 488 25.81 5.17 20.93
CA GLY A 488 26.32 4.50 19.76
C GLY A 488 25.40 4.53 18.54
N ALA A 489 24.57 5.57 18.37
CA ALA A 489 23.73 5.68 17.17
C ALA A 489 24.61 5.81 15.93
N GLY A 490 24.39 4.93 14.95
CA GLY A 490 24.98 5.01 13.62
C GLY A 490 23.92 5.41 12.60
N VAL A 491 24.20 6.40 11.77
CA VAL A 491 23.33 6.81 10.67
C VAL A 491 24.13 6.83 9.37
N GLU A 492 23.60 6.11 8.36
CA GLU A 492 24.12 6.11 7.00
C GLU A 492 23.11 6.71 6.05
N VAL A 493 23.56 7.66 5.23
CA VAL A 493 22.73 8.33 4.21
C VAL A 493 23.37 8.10 2.86
N THR A 494 22.66 7.40 1.97
CA THR A 494 23.07 7.23 0.58
C THR A 494 22.31 8.22 -0.29
N ALA A 495 23.04 9.05 -1.03
CA ALA A 495 22.46 10.06 -1.91
C ALA A 495 23.23 10.18 -3.23
N ALA A 496 22.54 10.60 -4.28
CA ALA A 496 23.11 10.86 -5.59
C ALA A 496 22.77 12.28 -6.07
N PRO A 497 23.65 12.93 -6.86
CA PRO A 497 23.29 14.16 -7.56
C PRO A 497 22.14 13.92 -8.55
N ASP A 498 21.16 14.82 -8.54
CA ASP A 498 19.99 14.78 -9.40
C ASP A 498 19.67 16.20 -9.87
N PRO A 499 20.16 16.60 -11.06
CA PRO A 499 19.85 17.90 -11.63
C PRO A 499 18.34 18.11 -11.90
N GLY A 500 17.59 17.04 -12.14
CA GLY A 500 16.15 17.09 -12.41
C GLY A 500 15.34 17.52 -11.19
N ALA A 501 15.78 17.14 -9.97
CA ALA A 501 15.19 17.60 -8.72
C ALA A 501 15.12 19.15 -8.63
N ALA A 502 16.10 19.86 -9.20
CA ALA A 502 16.15 21.32 -9.12
C ALA A 502 15.05 22.04 -9.93
N THR A 503 14.56 21.42 -10.99
CA THR A 503 13.43 21.89 -11.80
C THR A 503 12.12 21.30 -11.30
N GLY A 504 12.09 19.99 -11.03
CA GLY A 504 10.89 19.27 -10.60
C GLY A 504 10.32 19.76 -9.27
N LEU A 505 11.16 20.14 -8.30
CA LEU A 505 10.71 20.62 -6.98
C LEU A 505 10.45 22.13 -6.89
N ARG A 506 10.52 22.87 -8.01
CA ARG A 506 10.11 24.29 -8.02
C ARG A 506 8.60 24.38 -7.79
N PRO A 507 8.09 25.51 -7.26
CA PRO A 507 6.65 25.78 -7.29
C PRO A 507 6.12 25.60 -8.72
N GLY A 508 5.05 24.82 -8.89
CA GLY A 508 4.50 24.48 -10.20
C GLY A 508 5.12 23.22 -10.85
N GLY A 509 6.33 22.81 -10.45
CA GLY A 509 7.04 21.65 -10.99
C GLY A 509 6.38 20.28 -10.71
N GLU A 510 6.91 19.23 -11.32
CA GLU A 510 6.30 17.89 -11.39
C GLU A 510 6.64 16.95 -10.24
N LEU A 511 7.54 17.33 -9.32
CA LEU A 511 7.95 16.49 -8.18
C LEU A 511 7.44 17.04 -6.85
N GLY A 512 7.08 16.17 -5.92
CA GLY A 512 6.80 16.51 -4.52
C GLY A 512 8.00 16.26 -3.60
N TYR A 513 8.07 16.96 -2.48
CA TYR A 513 9.03 16.65 -1.42
C TYR A 513 8.54 15.43 -0.64
N PHE A 514 9.43 14.48 -0.38
CA PHE A 514 9.14 13.38 0.54
C PHE A 514 8.79 13.96 1.93
N THR A 515 7.67 13.50 2.47
CA THR A 515 7.09 13.99 3.71
C THR A 515 6.62 12.81 4.54
N ALA A 516 6.90 12.85 5.84
CA ALA A 516 6.34 11.93 6.82
C ALA A 516 5.58 12.74 7.86
N THR A 517 4.26 12.57 7.90
CA THR A 517 3.39 13.24 8.87
C THR A 517 3.03 12.26 9.97
N SER A 518 3.42 12.56 11.21
CA SER A 518 3.19 11.68 12.35
C SER A 518 2.43 12.36 13.47
N HIS A 519 1.49 11.64 14.10
CA HIS A 519 0.83 12.09 15.33
C HIS A 519 0.32 10.89 16.14
N ALA A 520 -0.04 11.16 17.40
CA ALA A 520 -0.50 10.15 18.34
C ALA A 520 -1.50 10.77 19.32
N GLY A 521 -2.47 9.98 19.80
CA GLY A 521 -3.50 10.46 20.70
C GLY A 521 -4.61 9.44 20.96
N SER A 522 -5.49 9.79 21.89
CA SER A 522 -6.73 9.05 22.10
C SER A 522 -7.69 9.26 20.93
N THR A 523 -8.38 8.19 20.57
CA THR A 523 -9.48 8.24 19.61
C THR A 523 -10.66 9.07 20.16
N LYS A 524 -11.53 9.57 19.28
CA LYS A 524 -12.62 10.48 19.63
C LYS A 524 -13.94 9.96 19.10
N THR A 525 -14.84 9.58 20.00
CA THR A 525 -16.14 9.04 19.62
C THR A 525 -16.86 9.88 18.55
N GLY A 526 -17.31 9.23 17.48
CA GLY A 526 -18.00 9.83 16.35
C GLY A 526 -17.09 10.59 15.37
N ALA A 527 -15.78 10.37 15.41
CA ALA A 527 -14.85 10.95 14.46
C ALA A 527 -13.67 10.02 14.14
N ASP A 528 -13.43 9.84 12.84
CA ASP A 528 -12.24 9.17 12.30
C ASP A 528 -10.95 9.55 13.03
N TRP A 529 -10.07 8.56 13.20
CA TRP A 529 -8.66 8.84 13.40
C TRP A 529 -8.08 9.45 12.11
N PRO A 530 -7.56 10.70 12.14
CA PRO A 530 -7.07 11.35 10.92
C PRO A 530 -5.69 10.81 10.56
N ILE A 531 -5.56 9.99 9.52
CA ILE A 531 -4.25 9.52 9.04
C ILE A 531 -3.48 10.68 8.38
N LEU A 532 -4.15 11.43 7.50
CA LEU A 532 -3.59 12.59 6.83
C LEU A 532 -4.68 13.60 6.47
N ASP A 533 -4.51 14.86 6.88
CA ASP A 533 -5.38 15.98 6.46
C ASP A 533 -4.51 17.16 6.00
N VAL A 534 -4.46 17.39 4.68
CA VAL A 534 -3.54 18.34 4.06
C VAL A 534 -4.15 19.08 2.90
N THR A 535 -3.62 20.29 2.64
CA THR A 535 -3.91 21.08 1.44
C THR A 535 -2.67 21.17 0.56
N GLY A 536 -2.88 21.41 -0.73
CA GLY A 536 -1.83 21.45 -1.75
C GLY A 536 -2.02 20.33 -2.76
N ARG A 537 -0.91 19.83 -3.31
CA ARG A 537 -0.95 18.70 -4.26
C ARG A 537 0.12 17.69 -3.92
N GLY A 538 -0.15 16.43 -4.21
CA GLY A 538 0.71 15.35 -3.76
C GLY A 538 0.25 13.97 -4.20
N VAL A 539 0.94 12.96 -3.68
CA VAL A 539 0.56 11.56 -3.75
C VAL A 539 0.83 10.92 -2.39
N PHE A 540 -0.21 10.36 -1.78
CA PHE A 540 -0.10 9.55 -0.56
C PHE A 540 0.26 8.11 -0.92
N TYR A 541 1.24 7.54 -0.23
CA TYR A 541 1.80 6.21 -0.51
C TYR A 541 1.65 5.24 0.65
N GLY A 542 0.82 5.53 1.65
CA GLY A 542 0.53 4.62 2.75
C GLY A 542 1.09 5.08 4.10
N GLU A 543 1.07 4.19 5.08
CA GLU A 543 1.38 4.51 6.47
C GLU A 543 1.89 3.33 7.29
N THR A 544 2.51 3.65 8.42
CA THR A 544 2.60 2.77 9.59
C THR A 544 1.60 3.24 10.63
N GLN A 545 0.86 2.33 11.26
CA GLN A 545 -0.08 2.66 12.34
C GLN A 545 0.13 1.76 13.56
N THR A 546 0.07 2.35 14.75
CA THR A 546 0.07 1.64 16.03
C THR A 546 -1.24 1.87 16.76
N MET A 547 -1.93 0.78 17.11
CA MET A 547 -3.26 0.80 17.68
C MET A 547 -3.24 0.13 19.05
N ARG A 548 -3.54 0.88 20.12
CA ARG A 548 -3.60 0.38 21.49
C ARG A 548 -5.04 0.41 22.01
N GLY A 549 -5.72 -0.73 21.99
CA GLY A 549 -7.10 -0.87 22.44
C GLY A 549 -7.25 -0.69 23.95
N LEU A 550 -8.33 -0.02 24.37
CA LEU A 550 -8.65 0.23 25.79
C LEU A 550 -9.86 -0.57 26.28
N ILE A 551 -10.37 -1.50 25.47
CA ILE A 551 -11.50 -2.36 25.79
C ILE A 551 -11.06 -3.46 26.78
N SER A 552 -11.71 -3.54 27.94
CA SER A 552 -11.27 -4.39 29.05
C SER A 552 -11.90 -5.80 29.08
N SER A 553 -13.02 -6.01 28.39
CA SER A 553 -13.77 -7.28 28.39
C SER A 553 -14.60 -7.43 27.11
N GLY A 554 -15.05 -8.66 26.81
CA GLY A 554 -15.75 -8.94 25.56
C GLY A 554 -14.77 -8.99 24.38
N ASN A 555 -15.20 -8.46 23.22
CA ASN A 555 -14.34 -8.36 22.05
C ASN A 555 -13.35 -7.19 22.22
N GLN A 556 -12.13 -7.49 22.69
CA GLN A 556 -11.10 -6.46 22.89
C GLN A 556 -10.56 -5.87 21.58
N ARG A 557 -10.70 -6.58 20.46
CA ARG A 557 -10.24 -6.17 19.13
C ARG A 557 -11.26 -5.35 18.35
N ASN A 558 -12.45 -5.11 18.91
CA ASN A 558 -13.51 -4.31 18.29
C ASN A 558 -13.08 -2.88 17.93
N HIS A 559 -11.95 -2.37 18.45
CA HIS A 559 -11.37 -1.10 18.03
C HIS A 559 -10.83 -1.11 16.59
N LEU A 560 -10.60 -2.28 16.01
CA LEU A 560 -10.04 -2.50 14.67
C LEU A 560 -11.13 -2.73 13.59
N GLU A 561 -12.42 -2.70 13.93
CA GLU A 561 -13.50 -2.85 12.92
C GLU A 561 -13.61 -1.65 11.97
N GLY A 562 -12.92 -0.54 12.24
CA GLY A 562 -13.26 0.73 11.61
C GLY A 562 -12.84 0.85 10.14
N ASP A 563 -13.73 1.39 9.32
CA ASP A 563 -13.55 1.63 7.90
C ASP A 563 -12.66 2.85 7.62
N GLU A 564 -11.78 2.74 6.63
CA GLU A 564 -11.07 3.88 6.10
C GLU A 564 -11.91 4.69 5.11
N ARG A 565 -11.81 6.03 5.19
CA ARG A 565 -12.52 6.98 4.34
C ARG A 565 -11.55 7.99 3.74
N VAL A 566 -11.55 8.09 2.40
CA VAL A 566 -10.63 9.00 1.68
C VAL A 566 -11.38 9.99 0.80
N TYR A 567 -11.14 11.27 1.07
CA TYR A 567 -11.67 12.42 0.34
C TYR A 567 -10.55 13.16 -0.37
N VAL A 568 -10.61 13.20 -1.70
CA VAL A 568 -9.63 13.83 -2.57
C VAL A 568 -10.23 15.07 -3.21
N ASP A 569 -9.48 16.17 -3.14
CA ASP A 569 -9.76 17.43 -3.81
C ASP A 569 -11.07 18.11 -3.43
N GLY A 570 -11.54 17.88 -2.19
CA GLY A 570 -12.65 18.62 -1.60
C GLY A 570 -14.05 18.17 -2.04
N VAL A 571 -14.17 17.05 -2.75
CA VAL A 571 -15.50 16.45 -3.01
C VAL A 571 -16.15 15.96 -1.71
N ALA A 572 -17.47 15.99 -1.67
CA ALA A 572 -18.24 15.63 -0.48
C ALA A 572 -18.33 14.11 -0.22
N SER A 573 -18.28 13.30 -1.28
CA SER A 573 -18.35 11.83 -1.18
C SER A 573 -16.94 11.22 -1.11
N PRO A 574 -16.73 10.16 -0.31
CA PRO A 574 -15.48 9.45 -0.31
C PRO A 574 -15.25 8.78 -1.67
N GLN A 575 -14.05 8.89 -2.22
CA GLN A 575 -13.65 8.13 -3.41
C GLN A 575 -13.16 6.72 -3.08
N TRP A 576 -12.90 6.50 -1.79
CA TRP A 576 -12.49 5.25 -1.19
C TRP A 576 -13.23 5.14 0.15
N TYR A 577 -13.96 4.06 0.33
CA TYR A 577 -14.66 3.70 1.57
C TYR A 577 -14.39 2.22 1.84
N GLY A 578 -13.67 1.90 2.90
CA GLY A 578 -13.26 0.55 3.26
C GLY A 578 -14.33 -0.26 3.99
N THR A 579 -13.87 -1.27 4.74
CA THR A 579 -14.74 -2.25 5.42
C THR A 579 -14.21 -2.75 6.77
N GLY A 580 -13.05 -2.25 7.21
CA GLY A 580 -12.39 -2.66 8.44
C GLY A 580 -10.92 -2.27 8.48
N THR A 581 -10.34 -2.12 9.67
CA THR A 581 -8.95 -1.70 9.80
C THR A 581 -8.01 -2.82 9.36
N GLU A 582 -8.28 -4.07 9.74
CA GLU A 582 -7.50 -5.20 9.24
C GLU A 582 -7.64 -5.38 7.73
N ASP A 583 -8.82 -5.05 7.18
CA ASP A 583 -9.10 -5.15 5.75
C ASP A 583 -8.27 -4.12 4.98
N PHE A 584 -8.20 -2.88 5.50
CA PHE A 584 -7.29 -1.86 5.01
C PHE A 584 -5.84 -2.34 5.05
N PHE A 585 -5.39 -3.02 6.09
CA PHE A 585 -4.03 -3.57 6.14
C PHE A 585 -3.89 -4.93 5.43
N GLU A 586 -4.85 -5.30 4.58
CA GLU A 586 -4.85 -6.47 3.70
C GLU A 586 -4.90 -7.82 4.42
N SER A 587 -5.31 -7.78 5.68
CA SER A 587 -5.52 -8.94 6.54
C SER A 587 -7.01 -9.31 6.59
N GLY A 588 -7.47 -9.95 7.65
CA GLY A 588 -8.89 -10.24 7.86
C GLY A 588 -9.13 -10.84 9.23
N TRP A 589 -10.36 -10.77 9.72
CA TRP A 589 -10.76 -11.36 11.01
C TRP A 589 -9.90 -10.84 12.17
N TYR A 590 -9.76 -9.51 12.26
CA TYR A 590 -8.90 -8.85 13.23
C TYR A 590 -7.44 -9.31 13.21
N PHE A 591 -6.82 -9.40 12.03
CA PHE A 591 -5.45 -9.92 11.87
C PHE A 591 -5.28 -11.35 12.42
N ARG A 592 -6.28 -12.21 12.14
CA ARG A 592 -6.48 -13.58 12.63
C ARG A 592 -5.64 -13.95 13.85
N ASP A 593 -6.18 -13.61 15.03
CA ASP A 593 -5.66 -13.87 16.37
C ASP A 593 -4.28 -13.26 16.69
N GLY A 594 -3.88 -12.21 15.95
CA GLY A 594 -2.58 -11.58 16.06
C GLY A 594 -1.47 -12.44 15.47
N THR A 595 -1.77 -13.08 14.33
CA THR A 595 -0.77 -13.77 13.50
C THR A 595 -0.01 -12.68 12.77
N ILE A 596 1.29 -12.58 13.03
CA ILE A 596 2.14 -11.61 12.33
C ILE A 596 2.38 -12.06 10.89
N PHE A 597 2.45 -11.12 9.96
CA PHE A 597 2.79 -11.41 8.58
C PHE A 597 3.54 -10.24 7.93
N ALA A 598 4.25 -10.54 6.85
CA ALA A 598 4.94 -9.55 6.05
C ALA A 598 4.77 -9.84 4.56
N MET A 599 4.29 -8.84 3.83
CA MET A 599 4.20 -8.81 2.38
C MET A 599 4.96 -7.57 1.88
N PRO A 600 5.35 -7.51 0.59
CA PRO A 600 6.06 -6.34 0.05
C PRO A 600 5.34 -5.01 0.26
N LEU A 601 4.00 -5.03 0.31
CA LEU A 601 3.14 -3.84 0.37
C LEU A 601 2.29 -3.73 1.64
N ALA A 602 2.29 -4.74 2.53
CA ALA A 602 1.49 -4.72 3.75
C ALA A 602 2.10 -5.63 4.83
N GLY A 603 1.76 -5.43 6.09
CA GLY A 603 2.17 -6.32 7.16
C GLY A 603 1.59 -5.96 8.52
N ASP A 604 1.58 -6.95 9.42
CA ASP A 604 1.28 -6.80 10.85
C ASP A 604 2.52 -7.24 11.66
N PRO A 605 3.59 -6.42 11.71
CA PRO A 605 4.84 -6.81 12.35
C PRO A 605 4.74 -6.95 13.87
N ALA A 606 3.71 -6.41 14.52
CA ALA A 606 3.72 -6.24 15.97
C ALA A 606 2.36 -6.53 16.63
N TYR A 607 2.35 -7.55 17.49
CA TYR A 607 1.19 -7.88 18.32
C TYR A 607 1.57 -8.10 19.79
N GLN A 608 0.91 -7.36 20.68
CA GLN A 608 1.10 -7.45 22.13
C GLN A 608 -0.25 -7.54 22.87
N VAL A 609 -0.28 -8.33 23.94
CA VAL A 609 -1.43 -8.46 24.83
C VAL A 609 -0.98 -8.45 26.28
N ALA A 610 -1.70 -7.69 27.12
CA ALA A 610 -1.54 -7.66 28.58
C ALA A 610 -0.07 -7.72 29.09
N GLY A 611 0.79 -6.83 28.59
CA GLY A 611 2.22 -6.80 28.90
C GLY A 611 3.02 -5.94 27.92
N ASP A 612 4.31 -5.74 28.21
CA ASP A 612 5.29 -5.10 27.31
C ASP A 612 4.88 -3.69 26.79
N GLY A 613 4.15 -2.93 27.60
CA GLY A 613 3.63 -1.61 27.23
C GLY A 613 2.20 -1.63 26.67
N CYS A 614 1.61 -2.82 26.50
CA CYS A 614 0.23 -3.01 26.11
C CYS A 614 -0.67 -3.37 27.31
N ARG A 615 -1.81 -2.68 27.44
CA ARG A 615 -2.75 -2.92 28.54
C ARG A 615 -3.70 -4.09 28.29
N TYR A 616 -4.30 -4.15 27.10
CA TYR A 616 -5.28 -5.18 26.72
C TYR A 616 -4.85 -5.84 25.42
N ASP A 617 -5.04 -5.14 24.31
CA ASP A 617 -4.72 -5.60 22.96
C ASP A 617 -4.07 -4.43 22.18
N CYS A 618 -2.92 -4.70 21.55
CA CYS A 618 -2.19 -3.71 20.78
C CYS A 618 -1.64 -4.33 19.51
N THR A 619 -1.91 -3.68 18.38
CA THR A 619 -1.55 -4.13 17.03
C THR A 619 -0.77 -3.02 16.33
N GLY A 620 0.27 -3.37 15.59
CA GLY A 620 1.07 -2.44 14.81
C GLY A 620 1.16 -2.92 13.38
N ALA A 621 0.60 -2.15 12.45
CA ALA A 621 0.45 -2.52 11.05
C ALA A 621 1.12 -1.50 10.12
N ILE A 622 1.40 -1.91 8.90
CA ILE A 622 2.00 -1.08 7.85
C ILE A 622 1.37 -1.40 6.51
N ARG A 623 1.07 -0.38 5.70
CA ARG A 623 0.63 -0.52 4.30
C ARG A 623 1.36 0.47 3.42
N LEU A 624 1.87 -0.01 2.29
CA LEU A 624 2.54 0.74 1.24
C LEU A 624 1.69 0.68 -0.03
N LEU A 625 1.27 1.85 -0.51
CA LEU A 625 0.39 2.00 -1.66
C LEU A 625 1.19 2.29 -2.95
N ALA A 626 1.99 1.33 -3.43
CA ALA A 626 2.89 1.56 -4.57
C ALA A 626 2.14 1.95 -5.86
N GLY A 627 1.15 1.14 -6.24
CA GLY A 627 0.28 1.37 -7.41
C GLY A 627 -0.97 2.15 -7.06
N ASP A 628 -1.62 1.75 -5.98
CA ASP A 628 -2.81 2.32 -5.35
C ASP A 628 -2.56 3.62 -4.56
N GLY A 629 -1.43 4.30 -4.80
CA GLY A 629 -1.14 5.60 -4.22
C GLY A 629 -2.25 6.60 -4.57
N VAL A 630 -2.57 7.51 -3.63
CA VAL A 630 -3.71 8.42 -3.74
C VAL A 630 -3.22 9.82 -4.16
N PRO A 631 -3.28 10.18 -5.45
CA PRO A 631 -2.92 11.52 -5.89
C PRO A 631 -4.00 12.53 -5.53
N PHE A 632 -3.58 13.75 -5.20
CA PHE A 632 -4.46 14.89 -4.94
C PHE A 632 -3.85 16.16 -5.53
N SER A 633 -4.72 17.07 -5.97
CA SER A 633 -4.37 18.33 -6.60
C SER A 633 -4.79 19.56 -5.81
N SER A 634 -5.67 19.47 -4.81
CA SER A 634 -6.00 20.59 -3.93
C SER A 634 -6.01 20.25 -2.43
N ALA A 635 -6.45 19.04 -2.07
CA ALA A 635 -6.48 18.57 -0.69
C ALA A 635 -6.65 17.05 -0.60
N LEU A 636 -6.23 16.48 0.53
CA LEU A 636 -6.48 15.09 0.90
C LEU A 636 -6.91 15.03 2.36
N THR A 637 -8.05 14.39 2.62
CA THR A 637 -8.46 13.97 3.96
C THR A 637 -8.59 12.45 3.94
N PHE A 638 -7.71 11.77 4.66
CA PHE A 638 -7.68 10.32 4.86
C PHE A 638 -7.91 10.07 6.35
N GLY A 639 -9.01 9.40 6.68
CA GLY A 639 -9.35 8.97 8.03
C GLY A 639 -9.61 7.47 8.10
N ILE A 640 -9.62 6.92 9.31
CA ILE A 640 -10.05 5.56 9.58
C ILE A 640 -10.87 5.51 10.87
N GLU A 641 -11.98 4.79 10.84
CA GLU A 641 -12.84 4.67 12.01
C GLU A 641 -12.13 3.89 13.13
N HIS A 642 -12.57 4.10 14.37
CA HIS A 642 -12.08 3.31 15.51
C HIS A 642 -13.21 2.47 16.12
N GLY A 643 -13.38 1.28 15.56
CA GLY A 643 -14.52 0.39 15.77
C GLY A 643 -15.68 0.67 14.82
N PRO A 644 -16.81 -0.05 14.98
CA PRO A 644 -17.84 -0.14 13.93
C PRO A 644 -18.43 1.18 13.42
N VAL A 645 -18.43 2.22 14.25
CA VAL A 645 -19.01 3.54 13.95
C VAL A 645 -18.31 4.63 14.79
N ASP A 646 -16.98 4.57 14.89
CA ASP A 646 -16.17 5.45 15.75
C ASP A 646 -16.58 5.41 17.24
N ASP A 647 -16.80 4.23 17.81
CA ASP A 647 -17.34 4.08 19.16
C ASP A 647 -16.38 3.41 20.16
N SER A 648 -15.27 2.87 19.67
CA SER A 648 -14.40 2.01 20.46
C SER A 648 -13.17 2.76 20.99
N PRO A 649 -12.91 2.75 22.31
CA PRO A 649 -11.84 3.55 22.90
C PRO A 649 -10.46 2.93 22.60
N ALA A 650 -9.56 3.75 22.07
CA ALA A 650 -8.18 3.37 21.82
C ALA A 650 -7.21 4.57 21.91
N VAL A 651 -5.91 4.28 21.88
CA VAL A 651 -4.84 5.26 21.65
C VAL A 651 -4.13 4.87 20.37
N TYR A 652 -4.25 5.70 19.34
CA TYR A 652 -3.64 5.47 18.03
C TYR A 652 -2.41 6.36 17.85
N SER A 653 -1.47 5.89 17.05
CA SER A 653 -0.46 6.71 16.41
C SER A 653 -0.30 6.27 14.96
N SER A 654 0.02 7.21 14.08
CA SER A 654 0.23 6.93 12.67
C SER A 654 1.37 7.77 12.12
N THR A 655 2.06 7.22 11.13
CA THR A 655 3.05 7.91 10.30
C THR A 655 2.68 7.72 8.83
N ALA A 656 2.13 8.78 8.23
CA ALA A 656 1.76 8.84 6.81
C ALA A 656 2.97 9.20 5.93
N TYR A 657 3.20 8.44 4.86
CA TYR A 657 4.26 8.68 3.88
C TYR A 657 3.69 9.23 2.57
N TRP A 658 4.16 10.40 2.14
CA TRP A 658 3.62 11.05 0.95
C TRP A 658 4.61 12.03 0.31
N TYR A 659 4.34 12.42 -0.93
CA TYR A 659 5.09 13.45 -1.63
C TYR A 659 4.20 14.66 -1.86
N GLY A 660 4.70 15.85 -1.55
CA GLY A 660 3.85 17.03 -1.47
C GLY A 660 4.47 18.33 -1.95
N GLN A 661 3.61 19.22 -2.44
CA GLN A 661 3.87 20.65 -2.55
C GLN A 661 2.67 21.45 -2.01
N PRO A 662 2.90 22.63 -1.40
CA PRO A 662 1.82 23.46 -0.86
C PRO A 662 0.96 24.14 -1.94
N GLY A 663 1.43 24.23 -3.18
CA GLY A 663 0.67 24.84 -4.28
C GLY A 663 -0.47 23.94 -4.74
N GLN A 664 -1.68 24.47 -4.82
CA GLN A 664 -2.83 23.74 -5.39
C GLN A 664 -2.72 23.69 -6.92
N GLY A 665 -2.89 22.51 -7.48
CA GLY A 665 -2.99 22.22 -8.90
C GLY A 665 -4.42 22.16 -9.44
N LEU A 666 -5.45 22.25 -8.58
CA LEU A 666 -6.85 22.23 -8.99
C LEU A 666 -7.63 23.40 -8.37
N ARG A 667 -8.48 24.05 -9.17
CA ARG A 667 -9.36 25.14 -8.73
C ARG A 667 -10.73 25.06 -9.37
N GLN A 668 -11.79 25.35 -8.62
CA GLN A 668 -13.12 25.55 -9.18
C GLN A 668 -13.10 26.78 -10.11
N ALA A 669 -13.46 26.57 -11.37
CA ALA A 669 -13.56 27.63 -12.38
C ALA A 669 -15.00 28.15 -12.50
N ASP A 670 -15.98 27.25 -12.40
CA ASP A 670 -17.39 27.58 -12.57
C ASP A 670 -18.30 26.58 -11.85
N SER A 671 -19.54 26.99 -11.56
CA SER A 671 -20.55 26.13 -10.95
C SER A 671 -21.95 26.74 -11.01
N PHE A 672 -22.97 25.89 -11.08
CA PHE A 672 -24.35 26.32 -10.85
C PHE A 672 -25.20 25.19 -10.25
N ASP A 673 -26.20 25.58 -9.47
CA ASP A 673 -27.22 24.68 -8.97
C ASP A 673 -28.33 24.54 -10.01
N VAL A 674 -28.68 23.31 -10.39
CA VAL A 674 -29.70 23.06 -11.42
C VAL A 674 -31.12 23.38 -10.96
N GLY A 675 -31.29 23.61 -9.66
CA GLY A 675 -32.54 24.07 -9.05
C GLY A 675 -32.76 25.58 -9.15
N ASP A 676 -31.71 26.36 -9.40
CA ASP A 676 -31.77 27.82 -9.50
C ASP A 676 -32.00 28.27 -10.95
N ASP A 677 -33.15 28.90 -11.22
CA ASP A 677 -33.51 29.35 -12.56
C ASP A 677 -32.58 30.45 -13.10
N ALA A 678 -31.97 31.28 -12.23
CA ALA A 678 -31.00 32.28 -12.66
C ALA A 678 -29.69 31.64 -13.12
N GLY A 679 -29.14 30.72 -12.32
CA GLY A 679 -27.98 29.91 -12.69
C GLY A 679 -28.21 29.13 -13.98
N ARG A 680 -29.38 28.48 -14.13
CA ARG A 680 -29.76 27.79 -15.36
C ARG A 680 -29.74 28.71 -16.59
N ALA A 681 -30.35 29.89 -16.50
CA ALA A 681 -30.37 30.85 -17.59
C ALA A 681 -28.96 31.34 -17.95
N ALA A 682 -28.12 31.62 -16.94
CA ALA A 682 -26.74 32.07 -17.12
C ALA A 682 -25.86 31.04 -17.85
N HIS A 683 -26.13 29.74 -17.66
CA HIS A 683 -25.38 28.64 -18.26
C HIS A 683 -26.07 28.04 -19.50
N GLY A 684 -27.16 28.66 -19.99
CA GLY A 684 -27.93 28.11 -21.12
C GLY A 684 -28.46 26.70 -20.87
N TYR A 685 -28.76 26.37 -19.61
CA TYR A 685 -29.13 25.02 -19.21
C TYR A 685 -30.46 24.58 -19.84
N ALA A 686 -30.44 23.42 -20.49
CA ALA A 686 -31.63 22.78 -21.04
C ALA A 686 -31.56 21.26 -20.85
N ALA A 687 -32.67 20.64 -20.45
CA ALA A 687 -32.75 19.20 -20.22
C ALA A 687 -34.02 18.61 -20.86
N GLY A 688 -33.86 17.52 -21.62
CA GLY A 688 -34.97 16.80 -22.23
C GLY A 688 -35.70 15.90 -21.22
N GLY A 689 -37.04 15.98 -21.19
CA GLY A 689 -37.86 15.15 -20.31
C GLY A 689 -37.51 15.29 -18.82
N GLU A 690 -37.13 16.50 -18.40
CA GLU A 690 -36.71 16.82 -17.03
C GLU A 690 -37.89 16.79 -16.05
N THR A 691 -37.68 16.18 -14.88
CA THR A 691 -38.49 16.38 -13.68
C THR A 691 -37.64 17.05 -12.59
N ARG A 692 -38.30 17.75 -11.65
CA ARG A 692 -37.64 18.38 -10.49
C ARG A 692 -38.28 17.90 -9.19
N GLU A 693 -37.45 17.67 -8.18
CA GLU A 693 -37.86 17.24 -6.85
C GLU A 693 -37.02 17.97 -5.79
N THR A 694 -37.64 18.41 -4.69
CA THR A 694 -36.90 18.85 -3.50
C THR A 694 -36.54 17.62 -2.68
N LEU A 695 -35.25 17.32 -2.56
CA LEU A 695 -34.73 16.18 -1.82
C LEU A 695 -34.01 16.65 -0.55
N THR A 696 -34.32 16.03 0.58
CA THR A 696 -33.54 16.13 1.82
C THR A 696 -32.94 14.76 2.10
N SER A 697 -31.62 14.65 2.06
CA SER A 697 -30.87 13.42 2.33
C SER A 697 -29.43 13.76 2.73
N ALA A 698 -28.57 12.78 2.99
CA ALA A 698 -27.17 12.99 3.40
C ALA A 698 -26.19 12.42 2.36
N PHE A 699 -24.92 12.85 2.46
CA PHE A 699 -23.80 12.26 1.73
C PHE A 699 -23.26 11.06 2.51
N GLU A 700 -22.59 10.14 1.81
CA GLU A 700 -21.84 9.06 2.46
C GLU A 700 -20.61 9.60 3.21
N GLY A 701 -20.29 8.98 4.35
CA GLY A 701 -19.18 9.32 5.22
C GLY A 701 -19.35 10.64 5.99
N THR A 702 -18.25 11.31 6.35
CA THR A 702 -18.22 12.36 7.40
C THR A 702 -17.87 13.76 6.92
N LYS A 703 -17.55 13.96 5.63
CA LYS A 703 -17.16 15.29 5.10
C LYS A 703 -18.27 16.32 5.24
N ILE A 704 -19.51 15.91 4.98
CA ILE A 704 -20.72 16.70 5.21
C ILE A 704 -21.62 15.92 6.16
N ASN A 705 -21.65 16.35 7.42
CA ASN A 705 -22.44 15.70 8.44
C ASN A 705 -23.91 16.14 8.37
N GLY A 706 -24.81 15.15 8.36
CA GLY A 706 -26.26 15.35 8.42
C GLY A 706 -26.93 15.67 7.09
N PRO A 707 -28.26 15.85 7.10
CA PRO A 707 -29.05 16.00 5.89
C PRO A 707 -28.87 17.39 5.24
N VAL A 708 -28.78 17.40 3.92
CA VAL A 708 -28.76 18.56 3.04
C VAL A 708 -30.04 18.57 2.20
N THR A 709 -30.70 19.73 2.10
CA THR A 709 -31.85 19.94 1.21
C THR A 709 -31.40 20.62 -0.08
N LYS A 710 -31.64 19.99 -1.24
CA LYS A 710 -31.44 20.60 -2.57
C LYS A 710 -32.59 20.25 -3.51
N VAL A 711 -32.75 21.02 -4.57
CA VAL A 711 -33.60 20.62 -5.71
C VAL A 711 -32.77 19.73 -6.62
N SER A 712 -33.18 18.49 -6.79
CA SER A 712 -32.64 17.53 -7.75
C SER A 712 -33.46 17.56 -9.03
N THR A 713 -32.79 17.39 -10.17
CA THR A 713 -33.41 17.15 -11.47
C THR A 713 -33.21 15.70 -11.86
N ALA A 714 -34.10 15.14 -12.68
CA ALA A 714 -33.91 13.88 -13.36
C ALA A 714 -34.26 14.04 -14.84
N ALA A 715 -33.33 13.73 -15.74
CA ALA A 715 -33.49 13.91 -17.18
C ALA A 715 -33.47 12.56 -17.92
N THR A 716 -34.47 12.35 -18.79
CA THR A 716 -34.54 11.17 -19.67
C THR A 716 -34.00 11.45 -21.08
N GLY A 717 -33.83 12.73 -21.44
CA GLY A 717 -33.22 13.18 -22.67
C GLY A 717 -31.94 13.99 -22.44
N PRO A 718 -31.34 14.55 -23.52
CA PRO A 718 -30.09 15.29 -23.42
C PRO A 718 -30.17 16.49 -22.47
N VAL A 719 -29.14 16.64 -21.63
CA VAL A 719 -28.86 17.80 -20.80
C VAL A 719 -27.74 18.61 -21.45
N ARG A 720 -27.88 19.93 -21.53
CA ARG A 720 -26.91 20.86 -22.14
C ARG A 720 -26.70 22.06 -21.26
N PHE A 721 -25.47 22.54 -21.17
CA PHE A 721 -25.11 23.79 -20.50
C PHE A 721 -23.69 24.22 -20.92
N THR A 722 -23.38 25.50 -20.78
CA THR A 722 -22.06 26.07 -21.03
C THR A 722 -21.39 26.36 -19.69
N MET A 723 -20.10 26.06 -19.55
CA MET A 723 -19.32 26.37 -18.33
C MET A 723 -18.04 27.11 -18.68
N ALA A 724 -17.63 28.03 -17.81
CA ALA A 724 -16.39 28.78 -17.92
C ALA A 724 -15.17 27.97 -17.46
N LEU A 725 -14.04 28.19 -18.12
CA LEU A 725 -12.75 27.56 -17.85
C LEU A 725 -11.66 28.62 -17.69
N ASP A 726 -10.64 28.35 -16.88
CA ASP A 726 -9.38 29.09 -16.95
C ASP A 726 -8.67 28.72 -18.29
N PRO A 727 -8.37 29.69 -19.18
CA PRO A 727 -7.67 29.42 -20.44
C PRO A 727 -6.27 28.80 -20.28
N ARG A 728 -5.68 28.89 -19.08
CA ARG A 728 -4.38 28.31 -18.73
C ARG A 728 -4.49 26.87 -18.21
N ASN A 729 -5.68 26.26 -18.32
CA ASN A 729 -5.87 24.89 -17.86
C ASN A 729 -5.00 23.88 -18.63
N SER A 730 -4.67 22.81 -17.93
CA SER A 730 -3.95 21.62 -18.43
C SER A 730 -4.85 20.39 -18.43
N GLY A 731 -6.17 20.61 -18.44
CA GLY A 731 -7.21 19.62 -18.17
C GLY A 731 -8.28 20.20 -17.27
N ALA A 732 -9.43 19.53 -17.21
CA ALA A 732 -10.52 19.91 -16.31
C ALA A 732 -11.23 18.68 -15.76
N ARG A 733 -12.07 18.88 -14.75
CA ARG A 733 -12.90 17.86 -14.13
C ARG A 733 -14.30 18.40 -13.94
N LEU A 734 -15.29 17.70 -14.48
CA LEU A 734 -16.69 17.94 -14.12
C LEU A 734 -16.96 17.22 -12.81
N VAL A 735 -17.66 17.90 -11.90
CA VAL A 735 -18.20 17.32 -10.67
C VAL A 735 -19.70 17.47 -10.70
N ARG A 736 -20.41 16.38 -10.40
CA ARG A 736 -21.86 16.36 -10.33
C ARG A 736 -22.28 15.99 -8.92
N ALA A 737 -23.11 16.83 -8.31
CA ALA A 737 -23.89 16.41 -7.16
C ALA A 737 -25.13 15.66 -7.66
N GLY A 738 -25.15 14.34 -7.51
CA GLY A 738 -26.21 13.46 -8.01
C GLY A 738 -27.04 12.84 -6.90
N ASP A 739 -28.19 12.29 -7.29
CA ASP A 739 -29.04 11.44 -6.44
C ASP A 739 -28.81 9.97 -6.81
N GLN A 740 -28.24 9.17 -5.90
CA GLN A 740 -27.94 7.75 -6.09
C GLN A 740 -29.05 6.78 -5.68
N ASN A 741 -30.28 7.26 -5.54
CA ASN A 741 -31.43 6.37 -5.32
C ASN A 741 -31.65 5.36 -6.45
N ALA A 742 -31.18 5.66 -7.67
CA ALA A 742 -31.17 4.71 -8.78
C ALA A 742 -29.73 4.36 -9.18
N ALA A 743 -29.45 3.05 -9.18
CA ALA A 743 -28.19 2.45 -9.60
C ALA A 743 -27.94 2.64 -11.10
N TYR A 744 -26.67 2.62 -11.53
CA TYR A 744 -26.29 2.59 -12.96
C TYR A 744 -26.79 3.77 -13.78
N GLN A 745 -26.77 4.97 -13.21
CA GLN A 745 -26.89 6.16 -14.04
C GLN A 745 -25.71 6.23 -15.00
N ARG A 746 -26.02 6.37 -16.29
CA ARG A 746 -25.03 6.34 -17.36
C ARG A 746 -25.38 7.33 -18.45
N ALA A 747 -24.40 8.10 -18.90
CA ALA A 747 -24.59 9.07 -19.96
C ALA A 747 -23.34 9.28 -20.82
N ALA A 748 -23.53 9.42 -22.13
CA ALA A 748 -22.50 9.87 -23.05
C ALA A 748 -22.24 11.36 -22.83
N VAL A 749 -20.98 11.74 -22.62
CA VAL A 749 -20.57 13.13 -22.41
C VAL A 749 -19.94 13.66 -23.69
N PHE A 750 -20.43 14.81 -24.13
CA PHE A 750 -19.91 15.56 -25.26
C PHE A 750 -19.44 16.93 -24.80
N VAL A 751 -18.31 17.38 -25.33
CA VAL A 751 -17.78 18.73 -25.15
C VAL A 751 -17.56 19.36 -26.52
N ASP A 752 -18.16 20.51 -26.78
CA ASP A 752 -18.18 21.18 -28.09
C ASP A 752 -18.55 20.19 -29.22
N ASP A 753 -19.61 19.41 -28.98
CA ASP A 753 -20.14 18.32 -29.82
C ASP A 753 -19.21 17.13 -30.10
N LYS A 754 -18.05 17.06 -29.46
CA LYS A 754 -17.16 15.89 -29.52
C LYS A 754 -17.45 14.94 -28.38
N LEU A 755 -17.67 13.66 -28.68
CA LEU A 755 -17.78 12.61 -27.66
C LEU A 755 -16.45 12.51 -26.91
N VAL A 756 -16.49 12.67 -25.58
CA VAL A 756 -15.30 12.57 -24.72
C VAL A 756 -15.29 11.31 -23.86
N GLY A 757 -16.45 10.67 -23.66
CA GLY A 757 -16.55 9.39 -22.97
C GLY A 757 -17.96 9.10 -22.47
N SER A 758 -18.09 8.05 -21.65
CA SER A 758 -19.31 7.68 -20.94
C SER A 758 -19.09 7.91 -19.45
N TRP A 759 -19.97 8.68 -18.81
CA TRP A 759 -19.99 8.86 -17.37
C TRP A 759 -20.91 7.80 -16.78
N THR A 760 -20.33 6.88 -15.99
CA THR A 760 -21.06 5.80 -15.31
C THR A 760 -20.91 5.91 -13.80
N GLN A 761 -22.05 5.85 -13.10
CA GLN A 761 -22.13 5.72 -11.65
C GLN A 761 -22.98 4.49 -11.29
N PRO A 762 -22.35 3.35 -10.96
CA PRO A 762 -23.05 2.09 -10.72
C PRO A 762 -23.65 1.96 -9.31
N LEU A 763 -23.21 2.78 -8.33
CA LEU A 763 -23.63 2.65 -6.93
C LEU A 763 -25.11 3.00 -6.72
N HIS A 764 -25.67 2.43 -5.65
CA HIS A 764 -27.06 2.55 -5.25
C HIS A 764 -27.17 2.77 -3.75
N ASN A 765 -27.77 3.88 -3.34
CA ASN A 765 -27.99 4.18 -1.94
C ASN A 765 -29.32 4.91 -1.71
N THR A 766 -30.21 4.29 -0.93
CA THR A 766 -31.51 4.86 -0.55
C THR A 766 -31.45 5.65 0.76
N THR A 767 -30.35 5.54 1.52
CA THR A 767 -30.16 6.20 2.82
C THR A 767 -29.38 7.50 2.65
N HIS A 768 -28.15 7.39 2.13
CA HIS A 768 -27.30 8.54 1.77
C HIS A 768 -27.45 8.82 0.29
N ARG A 769 -28.56 9.45 -0.10
CA ARG A 769 -28.89 9.63 -1.53
C ARG A 769 -28.02 10.66 -2.22
N TRP A 770 -27.39 11.59 -1.50
CA TRP A 770 -26.50 12.55 -2.15
C TRP A 770 -25.12 11.94 -2.41
N LEU A 771 -24.60 12.18 -3.61
CA LEU A 771 -23.24 11.82 -3.97
C LEU A 771 -22.56 12.95 -4.76
N GLU A 772 -21.24 13.07 -4.67
CA GLU A 772 -20.44 13.81 -5.65
C GLU A 772 -19.54 12.86 -6.44
N ASP A 773 -19.82 12.70 -7.74
CA ASP A 773 -18.95 11.97 -8.66
C ASP A 773 -18.27 12.90 -9.65
N THR A 774 -17.19 12.39 -10.23
CA THR A 774 -16.30 13.15 -11.10
C THR A 774 -16.20 12.53 -12.48
N PHE A 775 -15.99 13.39 -13.48
CA PHE A 775 -15.67 13.01 -14.85
C PHE A 775 -14.49 13.86 -15.35
N ALA A 776 -13.37 13.20 -15.64
CA ALA A 776 -12.17 13.86 -16.12
C ALA A 776 -12.34 14.30 -17.59
N LEU A 777 -11.91 15.51 -17.90
CA LEU A 777 -11.85 16.06 -19.25
C LEU A 777 -10.37 16.17 -19.67
N PRO A 778 -9.94 15.46 -20.73
CA PRO A 778 -8.55 15.45 -21.13
C PRO A 778 -8.14 16.81 -21.71
N MET A 779 -6.87 17.18 -21.50
CA MET A 779 -6.30 18.48 -21.92
C MET A 779 -6.57 18.82 -23.39
N ARG A 780 -6.54 17.82 -24.29
CA ARG A 780 -6.81 18.03 -25.73
C ARG A 780 -8.19 18.64 -26.03
N ILE A 781 -9.13 18.55 -25.08
CA ILE A 781 -10.48 19.08 -25.19
C ILE A 781 -10.55 20.50 -24.62
N THR A 782 -9.86 20.76 -23.52
CA THR A 782 -10.01 21.98 -22.71
C THR A 782 -8.91 23.03 -22.93
N ALA A 783 -7.76 22.64 -23.49
CA ALA A 783 -6.60 23.51 -23.64
C ALA A 783 -6.90 24.78 -24.44
N GLY A 784 -6.52 25.94 -23.89
CA GLY A 784 -6.72 27.26 -24.50
C GLY A 784 -8.18 27.73 -24.58
N ARG A 785 -9.14 26.97 -24.04
CA ARG A 785 -10.56 27.33 -24.00
C ARG A 785 -10.86 28.16 -22.76
N SER A 786 -11.67 29.20 -22.92
CA SER A 786 -12.25 29.99 -21.81
C SER A 786 -13.65 29.52 -21.42
N SER A 787 -14.29 28.69 -22.25
CA SER A 787 -15.60 28.10 -22.01
C SER A 787 -15.74 26.82 -22.82
N ILE A 788 -16.61 25.93 -22.38
CA ILE A 788 -16.98 24.69 -23.07
C ILE A 788 -18.49 24.50 -23.08
N ASP A 789 -19.02 23.98 -24.17
CA ASP A 789 -20.40 23.52 -24.26
C ASP A 789 -20.47 22.04 -23.90
N VAL A 790 -21.11 21.74 -22.76
CA VAL A 790 -21.27 20.39 -22.25
C VAL A 790 -22.64 19.85 -22.67
N ARG A 791 -22.66 18.64 -23.22
CA ARG A 791 -23.88 17.91 -23.53
C ARG A 791 -23.80 16.48 -22.98
N ILE A 792 -24.68 16.16 -22.04
CA ILE A 792 -24.79 14.86 -21.38
C ILE A 792 -26.04 14.15 -21.94
N VAL A 793 -25.86 12.95 -22.48
CA VAL A 793 -26.95 12.19 -23.11
C VAL A 793 -27.13 10.87 -22.35
N PRO A 794 -28.21 10.70 -21.57
CA PRO A 794 -28.50 9.43 -20.90
C PRO A 794 -28.45 8.24 -21.88
N GLU A 795 -27.81 7.14 -21.49
CA GLU A 795 -27.60 5.97 -22.35
C GLU A 795 -28.56 4.82 -22.02
N GLY A 796 -29.19 4.22 -23.05
CA GLY A 796 -29.95 2.97 -22.96
C GLY A 796 -31.23 3.03 -22.12
N ASP A 797 -31.64 1.88 -21.56
CA ASP A 797 -32.77 1.74 -20.64
C ASP A 797 -32.40 2.03 -19.17
N GLY A 798 -31.27 2.72 -18.94
CA GLY A 798 -30.83 3.12 -17.60
C GLY A 798 -31.78 4.13 -16.94
N PRO A 799 -31.68 4.36 -15.62
CA PRO A 799 -32.49 5.38 -14.96
C PRO A 799 -32.18 6.77 -15.50
N ALA A 800 -33.11 7.70 -15.27
CA ALA A 800 -32.94 9.10 -15.61
C ALA A 800 -31.65 9.67 -14.97
N TRP A 801 -30.95 10.53 -15.71
CA TRP A 801 -29.74 11.18 -15.24
C TRP A 801 -30.08 12.27 -14.22
N SER A 802 -29.66 12.08 -12.98
CA SER A 802 -29.94 13.01 -11.90
C SER A 802 -28.80 13.99 -11.66
N ALA A 803 -29.15 15.22 -11.28
CA ALA A 803 -28.20 16.24 -10.85
C ALA A 803 -28.90 17.28 -9.97
N ALA A 804 -28.21 17.79 -8.95
CA ALA A 804 -28.57 18.95 -8.15
C ALA A 804 -27.61 20.14 -8.38
N GLN A 805 -26.36 19.85 -8.76
CA GLN A 805 -25.33 20.86 -9.06
C GLN A 805 -24.34 20.30 -10.08
N TYR A 806 -23.82 21.18 -10.94
CA TYR A 806 -22.60 20.94 -11.71
C TYR A 806 -21.51 21.92 -11.27
N ARG A 807 -20.30 21.43 -11.09
CA ARG A 807 -19.08 22.23 -10.95
C ARG A 807 -18.07 21.85 -12.03
N LEU A 808 -17.30 22.82 -12.46
CA LEU A 808 -16.15 22.62 -13.34
C LEU A 808 -14.90 23.08 -12.63
N GLU A 809 -13.96 22.16 -12.48
CA GLU A 809 -12.67 22.38 -11.84
C GLU A 809 -11.58 22.31 -12.90
N THR A 810 -10.61 23.22 -12.83
CA THR A 810 -9.51 23.32 -13.79
C THR A 810 -8.21 22.91 -13.16
N LEU A 811 -7.48 22.05 -13.87
CA LEU A 811 -6.13 21.67 -13.52
C LEU A 811 -5.17 22.75 -14.02
N THR A 812 -4.39 23.35 -13.12
CA THR A 812 -3.36 24.34 -13.47
C THR A 812 -1.99 23.84 -13.04
N ILE A 813 -1.07 23.75 -14.00
CA ILE A 813 0.35 23.61 -13.71
C ILE A 813 0.83 25.03 -13.41
N GLY A 814 1.24 25.27 -12.15
CA GLY A 814 1.49 26.61 -11.60
C GLY A 814 2.59 27.41 -12.31
#